data_AF-A0A814M0T7-F1
#
_entry.id   AF-A0A814M0T7-F1
#
_cell.length_a   1.000
_cell.length_b   1.000
_cell.length_c   1.000
_cell.angle_alpha   90.00
_cell.angle_beta   90.00
_cell.angle_gamma   90.00
#
_symmetry.space_group_name_H-M   'P 1'
#
loop_
_entity.id
_entity.type
_entity.pdbx_description
1 polymer ?
#
loop_
_entity_poly.entity_id
_entity_poly.type
_entity_poly.pdbx_seq_one_letter_code
_entity_poly.pdbx_strand_id
1 'polypeptide(L)'
;MENKVNEASRNSLDEMNIDNNQKPCLFPDQNVLDLLELQQSRGINFNTVNNEVFTESSTPQSDSQTTSACTTNSAKECILCFNFISEADYEAHVQACLPKTPDVSRTNTIFQRKQDACLNCSCLVNSADDSGFIIPCRLNHIYCFQCLYTAMKEFLASKLMPVCHAAFCDYQLSRYDLACIPLTQRMFHQILPLVQTQQRPQCPRCCFYVEIQQIVDLDQHIESCHPENMVPCEYCYCPTDFSEYEEHRQQCASDGTGRQQKLVEYILPRTKYPFRAQQIDFFIENKKKDHHSIIHPLSIVEELAEYNDVFPMELPTRDCDICMESCFLDDIFVFGCDESHKLCYKCYEQSCIVKMNNNEILTCATCPYQLQYGELKQLRISPDQRNLVVEYQVQKTFDRYASGSRGVIKCPNQACMWAFEPGNPNEHFRVTCQMCANEFCSFCNQQYHYRTVCEEIPVITERWFFWCNTERGRYLAERAKQDANYAVQLAEYEKQHAASRQRNEELRRRYETSVEDEKYKAQNCRYCPHCNRVVERMEGCDSMVCGRDYHGGNVQSGCGKNFTWEQAKRYKSAAIRRPEQLANELPAPESPLVVHENINCDGCHEAVRGIRFDCVHCPSLIYCEKCEQRCTLAHSDENRRQGQRQHVFRLIMTPFEDAAYF
;
A
#
# COMPACT_ATOMS: atom_id res chain seq x y z
N MET A 1 16.48 21.85 -53.30
CA MET A 1 17.62 21.77 -54.24
C MET A 1 18.27 20.41 -54.03
N GLU A 2 17.76 19.44 -54.78
CA GLU A 2 18.22 18.04 -54.78
C GLU A 2 19.38 17.85 -55.76
N ASN A 3 20.06 16.71 -55.60
CA ASN A 3 20.81 15.95 -56.60
C ASN A 3 22.28 16.32 -56.86
N LYS A 4 23.22 15.47 -56.41
CA LYS A 4 23.87 14.36 -57.18
C LYS A 4 25.30 14.05 -56.69
N VAL A 5 25.77 12.85 -57.09
CA VAL A 5 27.16 12.33 -57.16
C VAL A 5 27.60 11.52 -55.92
N ASN A 6 28.05 10.25 -55.97
CA ASN A 6 28.20 9.23 -57.02
C ASN A 6 28.34 7.84 -56.35
N GLU A 7 27.79 6.82 -56.99
CA GLU A 7 28.16 5.41 -56.81
C GLU A 7 29.40 5.08 -57.66
N ALA A 8 30.31 4.24 -57.15
CA ALA A 8 31.06 3.26 -57.94
C ALA A 8 31.88 2.30 -57.05
N SER A 9 31.68 1.00 -57.30
CA SER A 9 32.69 -0.09 -57.31
C SER A 9 32.40 -1.27 -56.37
N ARG A 10 31.65 -2.23 -56.92
CA ARG A 10 31.75 -3.67 -56.61
C ARG A 10 32.90 -4.27 -57.44
N ASN A 11 33.68 -5.15 -56.81
CA ASN A 11 34.17 -6.46 -57.33
C ASN A 11 35.52 -6.82 -56.69
N SER A 12 35.55 -7.91 -55.92
CA SER A 12 36.33 -9.13 -56.22
C SER A 12 36.43 -9.99 -54.96
N LEU A 13 35.67 -11.08 -54.98
CA LEU A 13 35.94 -12.29 -54.19
C LEU A 13 37.20 -12.93 -54.76
N ASP A 14 38.16 -13.26 -53.90
CA ASP A 14 39.15 -14.30 -54.17
C ASP A 14 39.29 -15.19 -52.92
N GLU A 15 38.91 -16.45 -53.11
CA GLU A 15 39.09 -17.56 -52.19
C GLU A 15 40.58 -17.95 -52.18
N MET A 16 41.22 -17.93 -51.00
CA MET A 16 42.51 -18.60 -50.80
C MET A 16 42.36 -19.73 -49.79
N ASN A 17 42.35 -20.94 -50.36
CA ASN A 17 42.63 -22.21 -49.73
C ASN A 17 44.12 -22.29 -49.35
N ILE A 18 44.45 -22.49 -48.08
CA ILE A 18 45.75 -23.05 -47.65
C ILE A 18 45.52 -24.06 -46.53
N ASP A 19 45.69 -25.34 -46.89
CA ASP A 19 46.07 -26.43 -45.99
C ASP A 19 47.52 -26.21 -45.50
N ASN A 20 47.77 -26.31 -44.20
CA ASN A 20 48.55 -27.39 -43.56
C ASN A 20 49.13 -27.01 -42.18
N ASN A 21 48.82 -27.89 -41.22
CA ASN A 21 49.72 -28.48 -40.22
C ASN A 21 50.66 -27.59 -39.39
N GLN A 22 50.31 -27.41 -38.11
CA GLN A 22 51.18 -27.83 -37.00
C GLN A 22 50.37 -28.04 -35.70
N LYS A 23 50.54 -29.22 -35.10
CA LYS A 23 49.93 -29.69 -33.84
C LYS A 23 50.45 -28.92 -32.62
N PRO A 24 49.69 -28.92 -31.51
CA PRO A 24 50.25 -29.45 -30.26
C PRO A 24 49.37 -30.53 -29.60
N CYS A 25 49.99 -31.23 -28.67
CA CYS A 25 49.63 -32.52 -28.09
C CYS A 25 48.33 -32.57 -27.25
N LEU A 26 47.51 -33.57 -27.58
CA LEU A 26 46.73 -34.52 -26.75
C LEU A 26 46.34 -34.17 -25.28
N PHE A 27 45.05 -33.88 -25.08
CA PHE A 27 43.98 -34.60 -24.30
C PHE A 27 44.16 -35.05 -22.81
N PRO A 28 43.07 -35.31 -22.03
CA PRO A 28 41.68 -35.45 -22.46
C PRO A 28 40.57 -34.69 -21.70
N ASP A 29 39.46 -34.59 -22.44
CA ASP A 29 38.09 -34.23 -22.11
C ASP A 29 37.43 -35.05 -20.99
N GLN A 30 36.35 -34.49 -20.42
CA GLN A 30 35.02 -35.07 -20.64
C GLN A 30 33.87 -34.04 -20.52
N ASN A 31 33.27 -33.83 -21.70
CA ASN A 31 31.93 -33.37 -22.08
C ASN A 31 30.80 -33.54 -21.02
N VAL A 32 29.76 -32.70 -21.04
CA VAL A 32 28.61 -32.79 -21.97
C VAL A 32 27.74 -31.52 -21.92
N LEU A 33 27.28 -31.16 -23.12
CA LEU A 33 26.38 -30.09 -23.56
C LEU A 33 24.91 -30.25 -23.13
N ASP A 34 24.22 -29.11 -23.27
CA ASP A 34 22.79 -28.90 -23.55
C ASP A 34 21.74 -29.19 -22.46
N LEU A 35 21.05 -28.12 -22.06
CA LEU A 35 19.58 -27.99 -22.19
C LEU A 35 19.15 -26.56 -21.86
N LEU A 36 18.83 -25.80 -22.92
CA LEU A 36 17.84 -24.72 -22.89
C LEU A 36 16.43 -25.33 -22.84
N GLU A 37 15.51 -24.57 -22.26
CA GLU A 37 14.06 -24.81 -22.08
C GLU A 37 13.61 -25.53 -20.79
N LEU A 38 12.52 -24.95 -20.24
CA LEU A 38 11.75 -25.31 -19.04
C LEU A 38 12.32 -24.84 -17.70
N GLN A 39 11.86 -23.66 -17.24
CA GLN A 39 11.19 -23.55 -15.94
C GLN A 39 10.48 -22.19 -15.78
N GLN A 40 9.20 -22.17 -16.09
CA GLN A 40 8.24 -21.28 -15.45
C GLN A 40 7.34 -22.11 -14.53
N SER A 41 7.07 -21.53 -13.36
CA SER A 41 5.99 -21.86 -12.41
C SER A 41 6.13 -23.09 -11.52
N ARG A 42 6.63 -22.88 -10.29
CA ARG A 42 6.01 -23.40 -9.05
C ARG A 42 6.27 -22.43 -7.90
N GLY A 43 5.31 -21.52 -7.70
CA GLY A 43 5.11 -20.86 -6.42
C GLY A 43 4.41 -21.82 -5.47
N ILE A 44 4.94 -21.94 -4.26
CA ILE A 44 4.21 -22.46 -3.10
C ILE A 44 3.62 -21.24 -2.42
N ASN A 45 2.30 -21.13 -2.40
CA ASN A 45 1.58 -20.25 -1.48
C ASN A 45 0.52 -21.07 -0.76
N PHE A 46 0.43 -20.82 0.54
CA PHE A 46 -0.48 -21.47 1.48
C PHE A 46 -1.92 -21.00 1.28
N ASN A 47 -2.83 -21.99 1.26
CA ASN A 47 -4.22 -22.03 1.68
C ASN A 47 -4.98 -20.71 1.95
N THR A 48 -6.07 -20.50 1.21
CA THR A 48 -7.42 -20.59 1.80
C THR A 48 -8.46 -20.87 0.72
N VAL A 49 -9.47 -21.66 1.10
CA VAL A 49 -10.39 -22.43 0.26
C VAL A 49 -11.76 -21.74 0.16
N ASN A 50 -12.22 -21.63 -1.10
CA ASN A 50 -13.55 -21.80 -1.70
C ASN A 50 -14.83 -21.38 -0.94
N ASN A 51 -15.75 -20.70 -1.66
CA ASN A 51 -16.79 -21.37 -2.46
C ASN A 51 -17.65 -20.35 -3.21
N GLU A 52 -17.76 -20.47 -4.53
CA GLU A 52 -19.04 -20.37 -5.26
C GLU A 52 -18.89 -20.94 -6.68
N VAL A 53 -19.93 -21.68 -7.08
CA VAL A 53 -19.98 -22.68 -8.14
C VAL A 53 -20.92 -22.20 -9.26
N PHE A 54 -20.46 -22.40 -10.50
CA PHE A 54 -21.15 -22.59 -11.78
C PHE A 54 -22.51 -21.92 -12.07
N THR A 55 -22.47 -21.08 -13.10
CA THR A 55 -23.56 -20.75 -14.01
C THR A 55 -23.75 -21.84 -15.07
N GLU A 56 -24.97 -22.34 -15.25
CA GLU A 56 -25.43 -22.97 -16.50
C GLU A 56 -26.79 -22.40 -16.92
N SER A 57 -26.89 -22.27 -18.24
CA SER A 57 -27.96 -21.70 -19.06
C SER A 57 -29.18 -22.61 -19.21
N SER A 58 -30.38 -22.03 -19.35
CA SER A 58 -31.42 -22.52 -20.28
C SER A 58 -32.60 -21.56 -20.42
N THR A 59 -32.94 -21.23 -21.67
CA THR A 59 -34.26 -20.73 -22.13
C THR A 59 -35.34 -21.82 -22.01
N PRO A 60 -36.64 -21.48 -21.94
CA PRO A 60 -37.47 -21.70 -23.14
C PRO A 60 -38.65 -20.73 -23.37
N GLN A 61 -38.96 -20.62 -24.67
CA GLN A 61 -40.22 -20.51 -25.42
C GLN A 61 -41.56 -19.99 -24.83
N SER A 62 -42.21 -19.22 -25.71
CA SER A 62 -43.62 -18.83 -25.80
C SER A 62 -44.61 -20.00 -25.93
N ASP A 63 -45.84 -19.84 -25.43
CA ASP A 63 -47.07 -20.23 -26.15
C ASP A 63 -48.37 -19.69 -25.49
N SER A 64 -49.44 -19.80 -26.27
CA SER A 64 -50.69 -19.06 -26.37
C SER A 64 -51.81 -19.27 -25.32
N GLN A 65 -52.67 -18.24 -25.26
CA GLN A 65 -54.09 -18.15 -24.90
C GLN A 65 -54.88 -19.45 -24.58
N THR A 66 -55.73 -19.38 -23.54
CA THR A 66 -57.17 -19.76 -23.63
C THR A 66 -57.95 -19.19 -22.44
N THR A 67 -58.99 -18.41 -22.75
CA THR A 67 -60.02 -17.95 -21.83
C THR A 67 -61.06 -19.05 -21.62
N SER A 68 -61.30 -19.47 -20.37
CA SER A 68 -62.48 -20.28 -20.00
C SER A 68 -63.32 -19.53 -18.97
N ALA A 69 -64.62 -19.48 -19.23
CA ALA A 69 -65.62 -18.78 -18.43
C ALA A 69 -65.94 -19.57 -17.15
N CYS A 70 -65.98 -18.88 -16.01
CA CYS A 70 -66.47 -19.45 -14.76
C CYS A 70 -67.96 -19.12 -14.58
N THR A 71 -68.77 -20.17 -14.55
CA THR A 71 -70.19 -20.14 -14.18
C THR A 71 -70.36 -20.65 -12.75
N THR A 72 -70.34 -19.77 -11.73
CA THR A 72 -70.93 -20.09 -10.41
C THR A 72 -71.41 -18.82 -9.68
N ASN A 73 -72.57 -18.94 -9.01
CA ASN A 73 -73.19 -17.92 -8.16
C ASN A 73 -72.63 -18.01 -6.72
N SER A 74 -71.61 -17.22 -6.37
CA SER A 74 -71.31 -16.89 -4.97
C SER A 74 -70.54 -15.58 -4.84
N ALA A 75 -70.94 -14.72 -3.88
CA ALA A 75 -70.41 -13.36 -3.71
C ALA A 75 -69.03 -13.27 -3.00
N LYS A 76 -68.31 -14.38 -2.82
CA LYS A 76 -67.02 -14.41 -2.07
C LYS A 76 -65.76 -14.52 -2.92
N GLU A 77 -65.85 -14.69 -4.24
CA GLU A 77 -64.66 -14.79 -5.11
C GLU A 77 -64.38 -13.53 -5.96
N CYS A 78 -65.04 -12.40 -5.69
CA CYS A 78 -64.84 -11.18 -6.48
C CYS A 78 -63.57 -10.39 -6.14
N ILE A 79 -62.84 -10.73 -5.07
CA ILE A 79 -61.72 -9.92 -4.56
C ILE A 79 -60.43 -10.03 -5.41
N LEU A 80 -60.30 -11.02 -6.30
CA LEU A 80 -59.04 -11.25 -7.05
C LEU A 80 -58.96 -10.61 -8.44
N CYS A 81 -59.97 -9.85 -8.89
CA CYS A 81 -59.95 -9.20 -10.23
C CYS A 81 -59.69 -7.67 -10.22
N PHE A 82 -59.34 -7.07 -9.09
CA PHE A 82 -59.41 -5.60 -8.91
C PHE A 82 -58.22 -4.76 -9.41
N ASN A 83 -57.24 -5.33 -10.12
CA ASN A 83 -56.02 -4.57 -10.49
C ASN A 83 -56.06 -3.80 -11.81
N PHE A 84 -57.14 -3.83 -12.61
CA PHE A 84 -57.19 -3.08 -13.88
C PHE A 84 -58.60 -2.60 -14.27
N ILE A 85 -59.22 -1.73 -13.47
CA ILE A 85 -60.42 -1.01 -13.92
C ILE A 85 -60.32 0.47 -13.61
N SER A 86 -60.82 1.29 -14.53
CA SER A 86 -60.86 2.75 -14.40
C SER A 86 -61.98 3.18 -13.46
N GLU A 87 -61.84 4.34 -12.84
CA GLU A 87 -62.76 4.89 -11.83
C GLU A 87 -64.21 5.03 -12.35
N ALA A 88 -64.41 5.19 -13.66
CA ALA A 88 -65.74 5.33 -14.28
C ALA A 88 -66.51 4.00 -14.39
N ASP A 89 -65.81 2.86 -14.50
CA ASP A 89 -66.44 1.54 -14.66
C ASP A 89 -66.92 0.96 -13.32
N TYR A 90 -66.33 1.43 -12.21
CA TYR A 90 -66.69 1.06 -10.85
C TYR A 90 -68.10 1.54 -10.47
N GLU A 91 -68.46 2.78 -10.83
CA GLU A 91 -69.79 3.34 -10.53
C GLU A 91 -70.92 2.64 -11.30
N ALA A 92 -70.67 2.19 -12.53
CA ALA A 92 -71.63 1.47 -13.34
C ALA A 92 -71.93 0.05 -12.81
N HIS A 93 -70.92 -0.62 -12.25
CA HIS A 93 -71.06 -1.98 -11.70
C HIS A 93 -71.87 -1.99 -10.40
N VAL A 94 -71.67 -0.98 -9.54
CA VAL A 94 -72.37 -0.84 -8.25
C VAL A 94 -73.88 -0.59 -8.46
N GLN A 95 -74.27 0.14 -9.51
CA GLN A 95 -75.67 0.41 -9.84
C GLN A 95 -76.43 -0.81 -10.38
N ALA A 96 -75.74 -1.81 -10.95
CA ALA A 96 -76.37 -2.96 -11.61
C ALA A 96 -76.78 -4.11 -10.67
N CYS A 97 -76.30 -4.12 -9.41
CA CYS A 97 -76.44 -5.27 -8.50
C CYS A 97 -77.50 -5.13 -7.41
N LEU A 98 -78.46 -4.20 -7.51
CA LEU A 98 -79.50 -4.00 -6.48
C LEU A 98 -80.76 -4.87 -6.71
N PRO A 99 -81.16 -5.77 -5.78
CA PRO A 99 -82.47 -6.40 -5.81
C PRO A 99 -83.53 -5.58 -5.04
N LYS A 100 -84.78 -5.66 -5.51
CA LYS A 100 -85.98 -5.00 -4.94
C LYS A 100 -86.53 -5.75 -3.71
N THR A 101 -87.08 -4.97 -2.78
CA THR A 101 -87.70 -5.30 -1.47
C THR A 101 -88.85 -6.34 -1.52
N PRO A 102 -89.26 -7.01 -0.41
CA PRO A 102 -90.19 -6.37 0.55
C PRO A 102 -90.10 -6.78 2.05
N ASP A 103 -90.62 -5.84 2.86
CA ASP A 103 -91.45 -5.94 4.08
C ASP A 103 -90.88 -6.07 5.51
N VAL A 104 -91.64 -5.45 6.40
CA VAL A 104 -91.32 -4.76 7.66
C VAL A 104 -91.76 -5.57 8.89
N SER A 105 -90.98 -5.54 9.99
CA SER A 105 -91.43 -5.04 11.30
C SER A 105 -90.55 -5.44 12.48
N ARG A 106 -90.26 -4.41 13.31
CA ARG A 106 -90.01 -4.39 14.78
C ARG A 106 -88.70 -3.70 15.19
N THR A 107 -88.74 -2.37 15.25
CA THR A 107 -87.81 -1.56 16.04
C THR A 107 -88.58 -0.39 16.66
N ASN A 108 -88.64 -0.35 17.99
CA ASN A 108 -88.90 0.88 18.72
C ASN A 108 -88.49 0.67 20.18
N THR A 109 -87.19 0.86 20.45
CA THR A 109 -86.64 1.21 21.78
C THR A 109 -85.13 1.50 21.75
N ILE A 110 -84.42 1.24 20.63
CA ILE A 110 -82.98 1.54 20.47
C ILE A 110 -82.72 2.92 19.83
N PHE A 111 -83.75 3.60 19.30
CA PHE A 111 -83.58 4.80 18.47
C PHE A 111 -83.24 6.10 19.25
N GLN A 112 -83.53 6.17 20.55
CA GLN A 112 -83.36 7.42 21.32
C GLN A 112 -81.99 7.61 21.99
N ARG A 113 -81.10 6.60 21.96
CA ARG A 113 -79.68 6.77 22.40
C ARG A 113 -78.67 6.80 21.26
N LYS A 114 -79.09 6.50 20.02
CA LYS A 114 -78.25 6.61 18.80
C LYS A 114 -78.24 8.03 18.20
N GLN A 115 -79.10 8.95 18.65
CA GLN A 115 -79.22 10.30 18.07
C GLN A 115 -78.09 11.29 18.43
N ASP A 116 -77.30 11.02 19.47
CA ASP A 116 -76.24 11.94 19.91
C ASP A 116 -74.82 11.55 19.45
N ALA A 117 -74.65 10.43 18.73
CA ALA A 117 -73.32 9.90 18.39
C ALA A 117 -72.81 10.27 16.99
N CYS A 118 -73.67 10.74 16.08
CA CYS A 118 -73.27 11.27 14.78
C CYS A 118 -73.63 12.76 14.71
N LEU A 119 -72.97 13.57 15.54
CA LEU A 119 -73.19 15.01 15.56
C LEU A 119 -72.70 15.60 14.23
N ASN A 120 -73.66 15.90 13.35
CA ASN A 120 -73.60 16.66 12.08
C ASN A 120 -73.60 15.93 10.73
N CYS A 121 -73.83 14.61 10.64
CA CYS A 121 -74.12 13.98 9.33
C CYS A 121 -75.53 13.39 9.32
N SER A 122 -76.39 13.85 8.41
CA SER A 122 -77.70 13.24 8.08
C SER A 122 -77.59 11.82 7.48
N CYS A 123 -76.41 11.23 7.53
CA CYS A 123 -75.95 10.06 6.79
C CYS A 123 -76.35 8.74 7.46
N LEU A 124 -76.50 8.72 8.80
CA LEU A 124 -76.92 7.53 9.56
C LEU A 124 -78.44 7.43 9.76
N VAL A 125 -79.21 8.45 9.36
CA VAL A 125 -80.67 8.47 9.59
C VAL A 125 -81.43 7.72 8.49
N ASN A 126 -80.81 7.44 7.33
CA ASN A 126 -81.48 6.86 6.17
C ASN A 126 -80.87 5.55 5.63
N SER A 127 -79.79 5.00 6.22
CA SER A 127 -79.25 3.70 5.81
C SER A 127 -79.78 2.60 6.72
N ALA A 128 -80.54 1.65 6.17
CA ALA A 128 -80.98 0.45 6.89
C ALA A 128 -79.84 -0.54 7.21
N ASP A 129 -78.63 -0.29 6.70
CA ASP A 129 -77.43 -1.08 6.99
C ASP A 129 -76.69 -0.52 8.21
N ASP A 130 -76.65 -1.34 9.27
CA ASP A 130 -76.22 -1.00 10.64
C ASP A 130 -74.67 -1.00 10.81
N SER A 131 -73.90 -0.73 9.76
CA SER A 131 -72.43 -0.89 9.73
C SER A 131 -71.64 0.39 10.09
N GLY A 132 -71.89 0.94 11.28
CA GLY A 132 -71.05 2.00 11.85
C GLY A 132 -69.70 1.47 12.35
N PHE A 133 -68.62 2.25 12.21
CA PHE A 133 -67.31 1.94 12.78
C PHE A 133 -67.19 2.57 14.17
N ILE A 134 -66.79 1.78 15.18
CA ILE A 134 -66.67 2.23 16.57
C ILE A 134 -65.20 2.53 16.87
N ILE A 135 -64.90 3.77 17.29
CA ILE A 135 -63.58 4.12 17.82
C ILE A 135 -63.58 3.81 19.32
N PRO A 136 -62.62 3.03 19.85
CA PRO A 136 -62.59 2.55 21.25
C PRO A 136 -62.16 3.64 22.25
N CYS A 137 -62.60 4.89 22.04
CA CYS A 137 -62.49 5.96 23.03
C CYS A 137 -63.44 5.71 24.21
N ARG A 138 -63.30 6.48 25.30
CA ARG A 138 -64.15 6.35 26.50
C ARG A 138 -65.66 6.41 26.23
N LEU A 139 -66.09 7.08 25.16
CA LEU A 139 -67.50 7.25 24.79
C LEU A 139 -67.94 6.32 23.64
N ASN A 140 -67.05 5.47 23.12
CA ASN A 140 -67.32 4.58 21.98
C ASN A 140 -67.98 5.29 20.79
N HIS A 141 -67.43 6.44 20.37
CA HIS A 141 -67.97 7.20 19.24
C HIS A 141 -68.07 6.33 17.97
N ILE A 142 -69.20 6.45 17.28
CA ILE A 142 -69.53 5.65 16.09
C ILE A 142 -69.56 6.57 14.87
N TYR A 143 -68.79 6.21 13.84
CA TYR A 143 -68.73 6.93 12.58
C TYR A 143 -69.30 6.09 11.44
N CYS A 144 -70.00 6.73 10.50
CA CYS A 144 -70.10 6.13 9.17
C CYS A 144 -68.76 6.29 8.43
N PHE A 145 -68.51 5.40 7.46
CA PHE A 145 -67.25 5.38 6.70
C PHE A 145 -66.92 6.76 6.10
N GLN A 146 -67.91 7.45 5.53
CA GLN A 146 -67.70 8.76 4.89
C GLN A 146 -67.30 9.86 5.89
N CYS A 147 -67.90 9.88 7.08
CA CYS A 147 -67.55 10.85 8.13
C CYS A 147 -66.14 10.60 8.65
N LEU A 148 -65.82 9.34 8.93
CA LEU A 148 -64.50 8.95 9.42
C LEU A 148 -63.41 9.31 8.40
N TYR A 149 -63.65 8.97 7.13
CA TYR A 149 -62.74 9.31 6.04
C TYR A 149 -62.55 10.82 5.86
N THR A 150 -63.62 11.61 6.03
CA THR A 150 -63.56 13.08 5.97
C THR A 150 -62.75 13.64 7.14
N ALA A 151 -63.00 13.19 8.37
CA ALA A 151 -62.25 13.60 9.55
C ALA A 151 -60.74 13.28 9.41
N MET A 152 -60.42 12.10 8.90
CA MET A 152 -59.03 11.69 8.63
C MET A 152 -58.35 12.56 7.57
N LYS A 153 -59.07 12.97 6.51
CA LYS A 153 -58.57 13.95 5.52
C LYS A 153 -58.32 15.33 6.14
N GLU A 154 -59.17 15.77 7.06
CA GLU A 154 -58.99 17.05 7.76
C GLU A 154 -57.74 17.03 8.65
N PHE A 155 -57.46 15.93 9.36
CA PHE A 155 -56.21 15.77 10.12
C PHE A 155 -54.99 15.82 9.20
N LEU A 156 -55.03 15.18 8.03
CA LEU A 156 -53.96 15.26 7.03
C LEU A 156 -53.73 16.68 6.52
N ALA A 157 -54.81 17.38 6.16
CA ALA A 157 -54.72 18.74 5.62
C ALA A 157 -54.19 19.72 6.66
N SER A 158 -54.62 19.57 7.92
CA SER A 158 -54.20 20.43 9.02
C SER A 158 -52.84 20.03 9.63
N LYS A 159 -52.33 18.84 9.30
CA LYS A 159 -51.15 18.22 9.95
C LYS A 159 -51.30 18.13 11.48
N LEU A 160 -52.53 18.06 11.96
CA LEU A 160 -52.83 17.87 13.37
C LEU A 160 -52.86 16.39 13.71
N MET A 161 -52.55 16.09 14.97
CA MET A 161 -52.60 14.72 15.48
C MET A 161 -54.05 14.21 15.41
N PRO A 162 -54.28 13.01 14.86
CA PRO A 162 -55.61 12.44 14.76
C PRO A 162 -56.15 12.12 16.15
N VAL A 163 -57.30 12.69 16.48
CA VAL A 163 -58.08 12.37 17.69
C VAL A 163 -59.42 11.76 17.29
N CYS A 164 -60.06 11.09 18.24
CA CYS A 164 -61.34 10.45 18.04
C CYS A 164 -62.39 11.42 17.49
N HIS A 165 -62.49 12.65 18.02
CA HIS A 165 -63.32 13.71 17.47
C HIS A 165 -62.76 15.09 17.82
N ALA A 166 -62.39 15.92 16.84
CA ALA A 166 -61.69 17.19 17.07
C ALA A 166 -62.37 18.14 18.08
N ALA A 167 -63.70 18.20 18.09
CA ALA A 167 -64.47 19.08 18.99
C ALA A 167 -64.94 18.43 20.32
N PHE A 168 -65.05 17.10 20.40
CA PHE A 168 -65.82 16.43 21.47
C PHE A 168 -65.06 15.31 22.17
N CYS A 169 -63.94 14.86 21.62
CA CYS A 169 -63.16 13.76 22.18
C CYS A 169 -61.67 13.95 21.87
N ASP A 170 -60.91 14.23 22.93
CA ASP A 170 -59.46 14.39 22.93
C ASP A 170 -58.69 13.06 22.92
N TYR A 171 -59.39 11.93 22.84
CA TYR A 171 -58.77 10.61 22.72
C TYR A 171 -57.89 10.56 21.46
N GLN A 172 -56.58 10.53 21.64
CA GLN A 172 -55.62 10.47 20.53
C GLN A 172 -55.63 9.08 19.93
N LEU A 173 -55.81 8.99 18.60
CA LEU A 173 -55.83 7.70 17.91
C LEU A 173 -54.43 7.11 17.90
N SER A 174 -54.28 5.92 18.46
CA SER A 174 -53.07 5.13 18.36
C SER A 174 -52.82 4.64 16.93
N ARG A 175 -51.59 4.19 16.67
CA ARG A 175 -51.27 3.52 15.40
C ARG A 175 -52.16 2.30 15.19
N TYR A 176 -52.53 1.62 16.27
CA TYR A 176 -53.48 0.52 16.26
C TYR A 176 -54.89 0.99 15.89
N ASP A 177 -55.40 2.04 16.55
CA ASP A 177 -56.73 2.57 16.24
C ASP A 177 -56.87 2.92 14.76
N LEU A 178 -55.83 3.53 14.17
CA LEU A 178 -55.78 3.82 12.73
C LEU A 178 -55.68 2.59 11.85
N ALA A 179 -54.97 1.55 12.29
CA ALA A 179 -54.87 0.30 11.55
C ALA A 179 -56.23 -0.41 11.50
N CYS A 180 -57.03 -0.32 12.57
CA CYS A 180 -58.38 -0.87 12.60
C CYS A 180 -59.38 -0.08 11.74
N ILE A 181 -59.10 1.20 11.46
CA ILE A 181 -59.97 2.01 10.61
C ILE A 181 -59.76 1.61 9.15
N PRO A 182 -60.82 1.37 8.36
CA PRO A 182 -60.71 0.98 6.95
C PRO A 182 -60.29 2.16 6.04
N LEU A 183 -59.07 2.66 6.24
CA LEU A 183 -58.47 3.71 5.42
C LEU A 183 -57.83 3.10 4.16
N THR A 184 -57.73 3.89 3.10
CA THR A 184 -56.89 3.49 1.97
C THR A 184 -55.42 3.47 2.41
N GLN A 185 -54.62 2.54 1.88
CA GLN A 185 -53.19 2.39 2.24
C GLN A 185 -52.41 3.70 2.12
N ARG A 186 -52.68 4.48 1.07
CA ARG A 186 -52.09 5.81 0.87
C ARG A 186 -52.40 6.76 2.02
N MET A 187 -53.64 6.77 2.49
CA MET A 187 -54.07 7.67 3.56
C MET A 187 -53.54 7.21 4.92
N PHE A 188 -53.52 5.89 5.18
CA PHE A 188 -52.88 5.32 6.36
C PHE A 188 -51.41 5.76 6.47
N HIS A 189 -50.61 5.58 5.40
CA HIS A 189 -49.20 6.01 5.39
C HIS A 189 -48.99 7.51 5.57
N GLN A 190 -49.95 8.34 5.13
CA GLN A 190 -49.87 9.79 5.30
C GLN A 190 -50.24 10.23 6.73
N ILE A 191 -51.15 9.52 7.39
CA ILE A 191 -51.61 9.85 8.75
C ILE A 191 -50.66 9.28 9.81
N LEU A 192 -50.04 8.13 9.54
CA LEU A 192 -49.18 7.43 10.50
C LEU A 192 -48.08 8.32 11.13
N PRO A 193 -47.40 9.24 10.41
CA PRO A 193 -46.42 10.15 10.99
C PRO A 193 -47.01 11.22 11.94
N LEU A 194 -48.32 11.48 11.86
CA LEU A 194 -49.01 12.48 12.69
C LEU A 194 -49.44 11.92 14.06
N VAL A 195 -49.40 10.60 14.23
CA VAL A 195 -49.77 9.92 15.48
C VAL A 195 -48.60 9.95 16.46
N GLN A 196 -48.78 10.62 17.58
CA GLN A 196 -47.75 10.70 18.63
C GLN A 196 -47.85 9.54 19.62
N THR A 197 -49.03 8.95 19.80
CA THR A 197 -49.22 7.84 20.74
C THR A 197 -48.63 6.55 20.19
N GLN A 198 -47.61 6.04 20.88
CA GLN A 198 -46.93 4.78 20.55
C GLN A 198 -47.61 3.54 21.14
N GLN A 199 -48.92 3.62 21.42
CA GLN A 199 -49.64 2.47 21.98
C GLN A 199 -49.65 1.35 20.93
N ARG A 200 -48.97 0.27 21.29
CA ARG A 200 -48.96 -0.98 20.55
C ARG A 200 -50.26 -1.76 20.89
N PRO A 201 -50.86 -2.51 19.95
CA PRO A 201 -51.93 -3.46 20.29
C PRO A 201 -51.41 -4.57 21.18
N GLN A 202 -52.26 -5.05 22.08
CA GLN A 202 -52.00 -6.29 22.79
C GLN A 202 -52.50 -7.47 21.96
N CYS A 203 -51.66 -8.48 21.74
CA CYS A 203 -52.07 -9.73 21.14
C CYS A 203 -53.02 -10.47 22.09
N PRO A 204 -54.24 -10.86 21.68
CA PRO A 204 -55.20 -11.55 22.54
C PRO A 204 -54.75 -12.96 22.94
N ARG A 205 -53.71 -13.52 22.29
CA ARG A 205 -53.19 -14.86 22.59
C ARG A 205 -52.03 -14.82 23.58
N CYS A 206 -50.93 -14.11 23.29
CA CYS A 206 -49.76 -14.06 24.17
C CYS A 206 -49.76 -12.90 25.18
N CYS A 207 -50.74 -11.99 25.11
CA CYS A 207 -50.81 -10.79 25.94
C CYS A 207 -49.61 -9.82 25.78
N PHE A 208 -48.71 -10.04 24.82
CA PHE A 208 -47.63 -9.11 24.49
C PHE A 208 -48.11 -8.01 23.55
N TYR A 209 -47.45 -6.86 23.64
CA TYR A 209 -47.71 -5.75 22.75
C TYR A 209 -46.92 -5.89 21.45
N VAL A 210 -47.58 -5.79 20.30
CA VAL A 210 -46.98 -6.04 18.97
C VAL A 210 -46.66 -4.72 18.28
N GLU A 211 -45.47 -4.61 17.69
CA GLU A 211 -45.15 -3.46 16.85
C GLU A 211 -45.82 -3.59 15.49
N ILE A 212 -46.81 -2.73 15.20
CA ILE A 212 -47.48 -2.66 13.90
C ILE A 212 -46.74 -1.66 13.01
N GLN A 213 -46.25 -2.11 11.86
CA GLN A 213 -45.92 -1.25 10.72
C GLN A 213 -47.06 -1.22 9.70
N GLN A 214 -47.79 -2.33 9.55
CA GLN A 214 -48.96 -2.54 8.70
C GLN A 214 -50.01 -3.41 9.42
N ILE A 215 -51.30 -3.26 9.06
CA ILE A 215 -52.40 -4.02 9.71
C ILE A 215 -52.18 -5.55 9.69
N VAL A 216 -51.57 -6.06 8.61
CA VAL A 216 -51.26 -7.48 8.43
C VAL A 216 -50.29 -8.01 9.48
N ASP A 217 -49.47 -7.15 10.12
CA ASP A 217 -48.48 -7.58 11.10
C ASP A 217 -49.14 -8.13 12.38
N LEU A 218 -50.25 -7.52 12.81
CA LEU A 218 -50.98 -8.01 13.99
C LEU A 218 -51.72 -9.31 13.68
N ASP A 219 -52.36 -9.40 12.52
CA ASP A 219 -53.07 -10.62 12.11
C ASP A 219 -52.09 -11.78 11.91
N GLN A 220 -50.96 -11.54 11.23
CA GLN A 220 -49.89 -12.51 11.06
C GLN A 220 -49.29 -12.94 12.40
N HIS A 221 -49.10 -12.00 13.34
CA HIS A 221 -48.69 -12.32 14.70
C HIS A 221 -49.76 -13.15 15.42
N ILE A 222 -51.04 -12.80 15.37
CA ILE A 222 -52.12 -13.55 16.02
C ILE A 222 -52.20 -14.97 15.46
N GLU A 223 -52.11 -15.13 14.14
CA GLU A 223 -52.16 -16.44 13.47
C GLU A 223 -51.00 -17.35 13.90
N SER A 224 -49.78 -16.80 13.95
CA SER A 224 -48.55 -17.51 14.36
C SER A 224 -48.36 -17.62 15.88
N CYS A 225 -49.09 -16.84 16.68
CA CYS A 225 -48.94 -16.83 18.13
C CYS A 225 -49.62 -18.06 18.75
N HIS A 226 -48.81 -18.99 19.24
CA HIS A 226 -49.24 -20.20 19.97
C HIS A 226 -48.72 -20.16 21.41
N PRO A 227 -49.41 -19.47 22.35
CA PRO A 227 -48.91 -19.30 23.72
C PRO A 227 -48.77 -20.63 24.47
N GLU A 228 -49.54 -21.65 24.09
CA GLU A 228 -49.47 -23.01 24.67
C GLU A 228 -48.15 -23.74 24.31
N ASN A 229 -47.43 -23.28 23.28
CA ASN A 229 -46.17 -23.86 22.84
C ASN A 229 -44.95 -23.09 23.38
N MET A 230 -45.11 -22.08 24.21
CA MET A 230 -43.98 -21.27 24.69
C MET A 230 -43.30 -21.93 25.90
N VAL A 231 -41.99 -22.17 25.83
CA VAL A 231 -41.16 -22.70 26.92
C VAL A 231 -40.09 -21.67 27.30
N PRO A 232 -39.86 -21.38 28.60
CA PRO A 232 -38.83 -20.44 29.01
C PRO A 232 -37.44 -21.03 28.77
N CYS A 233 -36.58 -20.29 28.07
CA CYS A 233 -35.18 -20.68 27.87
C CYS A 233 -34.43 -20.78 29.20
N GLU A 234 -33.65 -21.84 29.41
CA GLU A 234 -32.85 -22.03 30.64
C GLU A 234 -31.75 -20.96 30.87
N TYR A 235 -31.30 -20.27 29.81
CA TYR A 235 -30.23 -19.28 29.87
C TYR A 235 -30.74 -17.84 30.05
N CYS A 236 -31.78 -17.42 29.31
CA CYS A 236 -32.31 -16.05 29.35
C CYS A 236 -33.70 -15.92 30.00
N TYR A 237 -34.44 -17.03 30.17
CA TYR A 237 -35.82 -17.09 30.67
C TYR A 237 -36.86 -16.41 29.79
N CYS A 238 -36.46 -16.00 28.59
CA CYS A 238 -37.38 -15.53 27.57
C CYS A 238 -38.27 -16.70 27.10
N PRO A 239 -39.60 -16.53 27.04
CA PRO A 239 -40.50 -17.47 26.40
C PRO A 239 -40.16 -17.59 24.91
N THR A 240 -39.86 -18.81 24.49
CA THR A 240 -39.55 -19.18 23.10
C THR A 240 -40.51 -20.27 22.66
N ASP A 241 -40.93 -20.25 21.39
CA ASP A 241 -41.77 -21.32 20.85
C ASP A 241 -41.02 -22.66 20.93
N PHE A 242 -41.73 -23.73 21.27
CA PHE A 242 -41.16 -25.07 21.43
C PHE A 242 -40.47 -25.57 20.16
N SER A 243 -40.96 -25.19 18.99
CA SER A 243 -40.35 -25.55 17.71
C SER A 243 -39.00 -24.85 17.47
N GLU A 244 -38.80 -23.67 18.05
CA GLU A 244 -37.58 -22.86 17.96
C GLU A 244 -36.66 -23.00 19.19
N TYR A 245 -37.10 -23.74 20.22
CA TYR A 245 -36.46 -23.75 21.54
C TYR A 245 -35.00 -24.20 21.48
N GLU A 246 -34.67 -25.27 20.75
CA GLU A 246 -33.31 -25.81 20.73
C GLU A 246 -32.33 -24.89 19.98
N GLU A 247 -32.77 -24.24 18.90
CA GLU A 247 -31.97 -23.25 18.17
C GLU A 247 -31.70 -22.01 19.05
N HIS A 248 -32.75 -21.44 19.65
CA HIS A 248 -32.61 -20.33 20.58
C HIS A 248 -31.71 -20.69 21.77
N ARG A 249 -31.85 -21.89 22.33
CA ARG A 249 -31.05 -22.38 23.45
C ARG A 249 -29.56 -22.43 23.11
N GLN A 250 -29.19 -22.95 21.94
CA GLN A 250 -27.80 -23.01 21.50
C GLN A 250 -27.22 -21.62 21.22
N GLN A 251 -28.00 -20.75 20.59
CA GLN A 251 -27.61 -19.36 20.35
C GLN A 251 -27.46 -18.60 21.68
N CYS A 252 -28.39 -18.78 22.60
CA CYS A 252 -28.39 -18.13 23.90
C CYS A 252 -27.27 -18.65 24.81
N ALA A 253 -26.86 -19.91 24.70
CA ALA A 253 -25.73 -20.47 25.45
C ALA A 253 -24.37 -19.94 24.96
N SER A 254 -24.25 -19.65 23.67
CA SER A 254 -23.01 -19.15 23.05
C SER A 254 -22.88 -17.63 23.11
N ASP A 255 -24.00 -16.92 23.19
CA ASP A 255 -24.03 -15.47 23.33
C ASP A 255 -23.59 -15.06 24.74
N GLY A 256 -22.40 -14.42 24.82
CA GLY A 256 -21.80 -13.92 26.06
C GLY A 256 -22.55 -12.74 26.69
N THR A 257 -23.64 -12.25 26.10
CA THR A 257 -24.47 -11.22 26.73
C THR A 257 -25.11 -11.75 28.02
N GLY A 258 -25.11 -10.91 29.05
CA GLY A 258 -25.67 -11.27 30.36
C GLY A 258 -27.15 -11.62 30.26
N ARG A 259 -27.60 -12.58 31.06
CA ARG A 259 -29.01 -13.03 31.14
C ARG A 259 -30.01 -11.88 31.24
N GLN A 260 -29.65 -10.83 31.97
CA GLN A 260 -30.48 -9.64 32.15
C GLN A 260 -30.62 -8.80 30.87
N GLN A 261 -29.52 -8.58 30.14
CA GLN A 261 -29.53 -7.87 28.86
C GLN A 261 -30.46 -8.56 27.86
N LYS A 262 -30.38 -9.90 27.76
CA LYS A 262 -31.27 -10.70 26.91
C LYS A 262 -32.74 -10.57 27.29
N LEU A 263 -33.03 -10.51 28.59
CA LEU A 263 -34.38 -10.31 29.11
C LEU A 263 -34.90 -8.90 28.77
N VAL A 264 -34.06 -7.88 28.88
CA VAL A 264 -34.39 -6.50 28.49
C VAL A 264 -34.71 -6.41 27.00
N GLU A 265 -33.84 -6.96 26.15
CA GLU A 265 -34.02 -6.98 24.70
C GLU A 265 -35.29 -7.73 24.29
N TYR A 266 -35.65 -8.78 25.04
CA TYR A 266 -36.91 -9.49 24.84
C TYR A 266 -38.14 -8.65 25.22
N ILE A 267 -38.09 -7.92 26.34
CA ILE A 267 -39.23 -7.15 26.86
C ILE A 267 -39.44 -5.84 26.09
N LEU A 268 -38.36 -5.17 25.66
CA LEU A 268 -38.38 -3.86 24.97
C LEU A 268 -39.37 -3.76 23.78
N PRO A 269 -39.45 -4.74 22.85
CA PRO A 269 -40.43 -4.70 21.77
C PRO A 269 -41.84 -5.11 22.21
N ARG A 270 -42.01 -5.71 23.40
CA ARG A 270 -43.24 -6.35 23.87
C ARG A 270 -44.02 -5.53 24.89
N THR A 271 -43.56 -4.33 25.25
CA THR A 271 -44.23 -3.42 26.18
C THR A 271 -45.24 -2.50 25.48
N LYS A 272 -46.27 -2.09 26.23
CA LYS A 272 -47.31 -1.14 25.78
C LYS A 272 -46.75 0.19 25.29
N TYR A 273 -45.66 0.62 25.94
CA TYR A 273 -44.98 1.88 25.71
C TYR A 273 -43.52 1.65 25.30
N PRO A 274 -42.90 2.59 24.57
CA PRO A 274 -41.48 2.54 24.19
C PRO A 274 -40.57 2.83 25.38
N PHE A 275 -40.28 1.80 26.18
CA PHE A 275 -39.26 1.94 27.21
C PHE A 275 -37.86 1.91 26.58
N ARG A 276 -36.88 2.51 27.26
CA ARG A 276 -35.46 2.32 26.97
C ARG A 276 -34.95 1.09 27.73
N ALA A 277 -33.91 0.45 27.20
CA ALA A 277 -33.28 -0.70 27.83
C ALA A 277 -32.96 -0.47 29.31
N GLN A 278 -32.34 0.68 29.63
CA GLN A 278 -32.02 1.10 31.00
C GLN A 278 -33.24 1.20 31.94
N GLN A 279 -34.40 1.63 31.43
CA GLN A 279 -35.62 1.75 32.24
C GLN A 279 -36.16 0.36 32.60
N ILE A 280 -36.12 -0.56 31.64
CA ILE A 280 -36.50 -1.96 31.87
C ILE A 280 -35.49 -2.65 32.79
N ASP A 281 -34.20 -2.43 32.58
CA ASP A 281 -33.14 -2.94 33.45
C ASP A 281 -33.34 -2.54 34.91
N PHE A 282 -33.55 -1.24 35.12
CA PHE A 282 -33.80 -0.69 36.44
C PHE A 282 -35.07 -1.27 37.07
N PHE A 283 -36.14 -1.43 36.27
CA PHE A 283 -37.38 -2.06 36.71
C PHE A 283 -37.16 -3.51 37.15
N ILE A 284 -36.43 -4.29 36.34
CA ILE A 284 -36.06 -5.68 36.64
C ILE A 284 -35.23 -5.76 37.93
N GLU A 285 -34.24 -4.89 38.10
CA GLU A 285 -33.39 -4.85 39.29
C GLU A 285 -34.16 -4.52 40.57
N ASN A 286 -35.10 -3.56 40.50
CA ASN A 286 -35.95 -3.28 41.66
C ASN A 286 -36.89 -4.44 41.98
N LYS A 287 -37.45 -5.09 40.96
CA LYS A 287 -38.29 -6.27 41.17
C LYS A 287 -37.53 -7.45 41.78
N LYS A 288 -36.26 -7.65 41.41
CA LYS A 288 -35.39 -8.66 42.05
C LYS A 288 -35.17 -8.38 43.54
N LYS A 289 -35.19 -7.10 43.98
CA LYS A 289 -35.08 -6.75 45.40
C LYS A 289 -36.37 -7.07 46.16
N ASP A 290 -37.52 -6.88 45.54
CA ASP A 290 -38.83 -7.06 46.17
C ASP A 290 -39.30 -8.52 46.20
N HIS A 291 -38.82 -9.37 45.29
CA HIS A 291 -39.23 -10.77 45.19
C HIS A 291 -38.03 -11.73 45.13
N HIS A 292 -38.00 -12.73 46.03
CA HIS A 292 -36.94 -13.77 46.07
C HIS A 292 -37.10 -14.88 45.00
N SER A 293 -37.92 -14.67 43.96
CA SER A 293 -38.27 -15.69 42.97
C SER A 293 -38.07 -15.20 41.53
N ILE A 294 -37.97 -16.18 40.62
CA ILE A 294 -37.84 -16.01 39.17
C ILE A 294 -38.92 -15.04 38.66
N ILE A 295 -38.50 -13.92 38.07
CA ILE A 295 -39.42 -12.93 37.50
C ILE A 295 -39.85 -13.41 36.12
N HIS A 296 -41.14 -13.63 35.93
CA HIS A 296 -41.69 -14.06 34.64
C HIS A 296 -41.78 -12.85 33.69
N PRO A 297 -41.31 -12.93 32.44
CA PRO A 297 -41.29 -11.77 31.54
C PRO A 297 -42.67 -11.16 31.27
N LEU A 298 -43.72 -11.99 31.26
CA LEU A 298 -45.11 -11.52 31.11
C LEU A 298 -45.56 -10.64 32.28
N SER A 299 -45.16 -10.98 33.52
CA SER A 299 -45.47 -10.15 34.70
C SER A 299 -44.81 -8.78 34.62
N ILE A 300 -43.60 -8.70 34.05
CA ILE A 300 -42.92 -7.41 33.82
C ILE A 300 -43.69 -6.59 32.79
N VAL A 301 -44.11 -7.20 31.68
CA VAL A 301 -44.86 -6.51 30.62
C VAL A 301 -46.22 -6.01 31.12
N GLU A 302 -46.95 -6.83 31.87
CA GLU A 302 -48.25 -6.48 32.45
C GLU A 302 -48.12 -5.32 33.44
N GLU A 303 -47.17 -5.39 34.37
CA GLU A 303 -46.95 -4.31 35.32
C GLU A 303 -46.48 -3.01 34.63
N LEU A 304 -45.57 -3.11 33.66
CA LEU A 304 -45.15 -1.95 32.85
C LEU A 304 -46.32 -1.33 32.06
N ALA A 305 -47.37 -2.09 31.76
CA ALA A 305 -48.58 -1.60 31.11
C ALA A 305 -49.54 -0.88 32.07
N GLU A 306 -49.48 -1.16 33.38
CA GLU A 306 -50.25 -0.49 34.43
C GLU A 306 -49.68 0.89 34.81
N TYR A 307 -48.38 1.13 34.57
CA TYR A 307 -47.76 2.45 34.69
C TYR A 307 -48.23 3.40 33.57
N ASN A 308 -49.48 3.83 33.63
CA ASN A 308 -50.07 4.85 32.76
C ASN A 308 -49.52 6.25 33.16
N ASP A 309 -48.52 6.73 32.41
CA ASP A 309 -48.06 8.14 32.33
C ASP A 309 -47.14 8.71 33.41
N VAL A 310 -46.78 7.96 34.46
CA VAL A 310 -45.76 8.41 35.42
C VAL A 310 -44.82 7.26 35.75
N PHE A 311 -43.81 7.04 34.89
CA PHE A 311 -42.61 6.34 35.34
C PHE A 311 -41.83 7.37 36.19
N PRO A 312 -41.87 7.31 37.54
CA PRO A 312 -41.33 8.36 38.37
C PRO A 312 -39.84 8.09 38.55
N MET A 313 -39.05 8.38 37.53
CA MET A 313 -37.63 8.63 37.70
C MET A 313 -37.11 9.38 36.49
N GLU A 314 -36.93 10.69 36.67
CA GLU A 314 -35.97 11.44 35.89
C GLU A 314 -34.61 10.77 36.12
N LEU A 315 -34.20 9.91 35.20
CA LEU A 315 -32.83 9.38 35.21
C LEU A 315 -31.90 10.60 35.23
N PRO A 316 -30.90 10.64 36.12
CA PRO A 316 -30.09 11.82 36.28
C PRO A 316 -29.39 12.15 34.95
N THR A 317 -29.76 13.29 34.38
CA THR A 317 -29.16 13.84 33.18
C THR A 317 -28.06 14.83 33.55
N ARG A 318 -27.12 15.03 32.64
CA ARG A 318 -26.13 16.09 32.68
C ARG A 318 -26.06 16.73 31.30
N ASP A 319 -25.73 18.01 31.24
CA ASP A 319 -25.57 18.70 29.97
C ASP A 319 -24.15 18.51 29.45
N CYS A 320 -24.02 18.33 28.14
CA CYS A 320 -22.74 18.28 27.45
C CYS A 320 -22.15 19.69 27.30
N ASP A 321 -20.88 19.90 27.66
CA ASP A 321 -20.22 21.21 27.62
C ASP A 321 -20.07 21.80 26.19
N ILE A 322 -20.23 20.98 25.14
CA ILE A 322 -20.15 21.42 23.73
C ILE A 322 -21.54 21.63 23.12
N CYS A 323 -22.38 20.60 23.07
CA CYS A 323 -23.68 20.70 22.38
C CYS A 323 -24.80 21.23 23.27
N MET A 324 -24.58 21.34 24.59
CA MET A 324 -25.56 21.76 25.59
C MET A 324 -26.82 20.88 25.64
N GLU A 325 -26.79 19.69 25.05
CA GLU A 325 -27.88 18.72 25.12
C GLU A 325 -27.80 17.95 26.45
N SER A 326 -28.95 17.81 27.12
CA SER A 326 -29.09 16.96 28.30
C SER A 326 -28.97 15.50 27.90
N CYS A 327 -27.87 14.87 28.28
CA CYS A 327 -27.58 13.47 28.03
C CYS A 327 -27.71 12.67 29.33
N PHE A 328 -27.95 11.38 29.21
CA PHE A 328 -27.92 10.47 30.37
C PHE A 328 -26.48 10.38 30.89
N LEU A 329 -26.31 10.13 32.19
CA LEU A 329 -24.99 9.92 32.78
C LEU A 329 -24.17 8.86 32.03
N ASP A 330 -24.82 7.79 31.56
CA ASP A 330 -24.16 6.73 30.79
C ASP A 330 -23.70 7.18 29.40
N ASP A 331 -24.23 8.28 28.87
CA ASP A 331 -23.88 8.81 27.55
C ASP A 331 -22.93 10.01 27.63
N ILE A 332 -22.48 10.36 28.84
CA ILE A 332 -21.50 11.41 29.10
C ILE A 332 -20.18 10.80 29.57
N PHE A 333 -19.10 11.33 29.00
CA PHE A 333 -17.74 11.10 29.42
C PHE A 333 -17.26 12.29 30.26
N VAL A 334 -16.64 12.01 31.41
CA VAL A 334 -16.03 13.01 32.30
C VAL A 334 -14.52 12.89 32.21
N PHE A 335 -13.85 13.95 31.76
CA PHE A 335 -12.40 13.98 31.61
C PHE A 335 -11.70 14.06 32.97
N GLY A 336 -10.50 13.48 33.08
CA GLY A 336 -9.62 13.58 34.24
C GLY A 336 -8.91 14.94 34.40
N CYS A 337 -9.36 15.96 33.67
CA CYS A 337 -8.85 17.33 33.82
C CYS A 337 -9.34 17.98 35.13
N ASP A 338 -8.64 19.01 35.62
CA ASP A 338 -8.92 19.66 36.90
C ASP A 338 -10.37 20.19 37.00
N GLU A 339 -10.91 20.70 35.90
CA GLU A 339 -12.27 21.24 35.82
C GLU A 339 -13.35 20.15 35.61
N SER A 340 -12.94 18.88 35.45
CA SER A 340 -13.85 17.75 35.24
C SER A 340 -14.89 17.97 34.11
N HIS A 341 -14.42 18.53 32.98
CA HIS A 341 -15.26 18.77 31.80
C HIS A 341 -16.01 17.51 31.36
N LYS A 342 -17.19 17.70 30.78
CA LYS A 342 -18.17 16.65 30.48
C LYS A 342 -18.65 16.77 29.06
N LEU A 343 -18.49 15.72 28.27
CA LEU A 343 -18.97 15.68 26.90
C LEU A 343 -19.82 14.45 26.66
N CYS A 344 -20.87 14.58 25.85
CA CYS A 344 -21.51 13.39 25.30
C CYS A 344 -20.51 12.63 24.41
N TYR A 345 -20.61 11.30 24.33
CA TYR A 345 -19.65 10.50 23.56
C TYR A 345 -19.52 10.92 22.09
N LYS A 346 -20.59 11.43 21.48
CA LYS A 346 -20.56 11.97 20.11
C LYS A 346 -19.66 13.21 20.00
N CYS A 347 -19.80 14.15 20.94
CA CYS A 347 -18.96 15.35 20.98
C CYS A 347 -17.50 15.02 21.32
N TYR A 348 -17.28 14.02 22.19
CA TYR A 348 -15.94 13.52 22.49
C TYR A 348 -15.26 12.93 21.24
N GLU A 349 -15.94 12.03 20.52
CA GLU A 349 -15.44 11.45 19.27
C GLU A 349 -15.10 12.53 18.23
N GLN A 350 -16.03 13.45 17.98
CA GLN A 350 -15.83 14.52 17.00
C GLN A 350 -14.66 15.44 17.37
N SER A 351 -14.51 15.77 18.67
CA SER A 351 -13.35 16.54 19.14
C SER A 351 -12.03 15.83 18.83
N CYS A 352 -11.94 14.51 19.00
CA CYS A 352 -10.74 13.74 18.65
C CYS A 352 -10.47 13.79 17.14
N ILE A 353 -11.49 13.55 16.32
CA ILE A 353 -11.36 13.56 14.85
C ILE A 353 -10.89 14.92 14.33
N VAL A 354 -11.49 16.01 14.81
CA VAL A 354 -11.10 17.38 14.40
C VAL A 354 -9.64 17.66 14.75
N LYS A 355 -9.18 17.29 15.95
CA LYS A 355 -7.77 17.48 16.35
C LYS A 355 -6.82 16.60 15.55
N MET A 356 -7.20 15.35 15.25
CA MET A 356 -6.42 14.48 14.37
C MET A 356 -6.22 15.10 12.98
N ASN A 357 -7.31 15.60 12.39
CA ASN A 357 -7.29 16.26 11.08
C ASN A 357 -6.46 17.55 11.08
N ASN A 358 -6.45 18.28 12.20
CA ASN A 358 -5.62 19.47 12.38
C ASN A 358 -4.16 19.16 12.74
N ASN A 359 -3.79 17.87 12.82
CA ASN A 359 -2.44 17.43 13.16
C ASN A 359 -2.00 17.81 14.60
N GLU A 360 -2.95 17.95 15.52
CA GLU A 360 -2.77 18.38 16.91
C GLU A 360 -2.70 17.21 17.91
N ILE A 361 -2.16 17.45 19.10
CA ILE A 361 -2.25 16.48 20.21
C ILE A 361 -3.70 16.40 20.70
N LEU A 362 -4.17 15.19 21.01
CA LEU A 362 -5.50 15.01 21.57
C LEU A 362 -5.51 15.50 23.02
N THR A 363 -6.20 16.62 23.21
CA THR A 363 -6.49 17.22 24.50
C THR A 363 -8.00 17.24 24.74
N CYS A 364 -8.42 17.49 25.98
CA CYS A 364 -9.80 17.84 26.31
C CYS A 364 -10.32 18.93 25.35
N ALA A 365 -11.60 18.87 24.98
CA ALA A 365 -12.14 19.82 24.01
C ALA A 365 -12.16 21.26 24.54
N THR A 366 -12.30 21.42 25.86
CA THR A 366 -12.52 22.72 26.52
C THR A 366 -11.25 23.27 27.18
N CYS A 367 -10.21 22.45 27.38
CA CYS A 367 -9.00 22.86 28.08
C CYS A 367 -7.74 22.12 27.56
N PRO A 368 -6.52 22.56 27.91
CA PRO A 368 -5.29 22.00 27.35
C PRO A 368 -4.87 20.64 27.96
N TYR A 369 -5.69 20.05 28.83
CA TYR A 369 -5.41 18.76 29.44
C TYR A 369 -5.23 17.67 28.38
N GLN A 370 -4.10 16.98 28.39
CA GLN A 370 -3.78 15.94 27.42
C GLN A 370 -4.48 14.63 27.78
N LEU A 371 -5.18 14.04 26.80
CA LEU A 371 -5.91 12.80 27.01
C LEU A 371 -4.96 11.63 27.28
N GLN A 372 -5.23 10.89 28.34
CA GLN A 372 -4.50 9.69 28.73
C GLN A 372 -5.01 8.45 27.98
N TYR A 373 -4.18 7.42 27.95
CA TYR A 373 -4.51 6.14 27.30
C TYR A 373 -5.82 5.50 27.82
N GLY A 374 -6.07 5.59 29.13
CA GLY A 374 -7.31 5.08 29.74
C GLY A 374 -8.57 5.84 29.31
N GLU A 375 -8.45 7.12 28.97
CA GLU A 375 -9.55 7.97 28.52
C GLU A 375 -9.86 7.74 27.03
N LEU A 376 -8.82 7.57 26.21
CA LEU A 376 -8.98 7.20 24.79
C LEU A 376 -9.60 5.81 24.63
N LYS A 377 -9.32 4.88 25.56
CA LYS A 377 -9.92 3.55 25.57
C LYS A 377 -11.44 3.53 25.76
N GLN A 378 -12.01 4.59 26.34
CA GLN A 378 -13.43 4.71 26.64
C GLN A 378 -14.24 5.31 25.48
N LEU A 379 -13.61 5.70 24.37
CA LEU A 379 -14.32 6.14 23.17
C LEU A 379 -15.25 5.03 22.64
N ARG A 380 -16.53 5.37 22.42
CA ARG A 380 -17.55 4.48 21.86
C ARG A 380 -17.48 4.39 20.32
N ILE A 381 -16.28 4.16 19.81
CA ILE A 381 -15.98 3.92 18.39
C ILE A 381 -15.54 2.47 18.16
N SER A 382 -15.44 2.06 16.90
CA SER A 382 -15.01 0.71 16.55
C SER A 382 -13.59 0.42 17.11
N PRO A 383 -13.26 -0.84 17.45
CA PRO A 383 -11.93 -1.19 17.98
C PRO A 383 -10.78 -0.72 17.10
N ASP A 384 -10.92 -0.83 15.78
CA ASP A 384 -9.89 -0.41 14.81
C ASP A 384 -9.69 1.11 14.83
N GLN A 385 -10.77 1.89 14.83
CA GLN A 385 -10.69 3.35 14.95
C GLN A 385 -10.07 3.77 16.28
N ARG A 386 -10.39 3.06 17.36
CA ARG A 386 -9.81 3.32 18.68
C ARG A 386 -8.31 3.11 18.71
N ASN A 387 -7.83 2.03 18.10
CA ASN A 387 -6.39 1.76 17.97
C ASN A 387 -5.70 2.87 17.17
N LEU A 388 -6.29 3.33 16.06
CA LEU A 388 -5.76 4.45 15.27
C LEU A 388 -5.65 5.75 16.09
N VAL A 389 -6.68 6.10 16.87
CA VAL A 389 -6.69 7.30 17.72
C VAL A 389 -5.60 7.21 18.81
N VAL A 390 -5.44 6.03 19.41
CA VAL A 390 -4.42 5.77 20.43
C VAL A 390 -3.01 5.85 19.85
N GLU A 391 -2.76 5.18 18.73
CA GLU A 391 -1.46 5.22 18.02
C GLU A 391 -1.11 6.65 17.62
N TYR A 392 -2.09 7.39 17.09
CA TYR A 392 -1.93 8.80 16.76
C TYR A 392 -1.51 9.64 17.97
N GLN A 393 -2.17 9.48 19.13
CA GLN A 393 -1.83 10.23 20.34
C GLN A 393 -0.41 9.89 20.81
N VAL A 394 -0.04 8.61 20.83
CA VAL A 394 1.31 8.17 21.23
C VAL A 394 2.35 8.81 20.32
N GLN A 395 2.16 8.71 19.01
CA GLN A 395 3.06 9.29 18.01
C GLN A 395 3.20 10.81 18.17
N LYS A 396 2.09 11.53 18.35
CA LYS A 396 2.10 12.99 18.51
C LYS A 396 2.74 13.45 19.79
N THR A 397 2.50 12.74 20.89
CA THR A 397 3.12 13.02 22.18
C THR A 397 4.63 12.84 22.08
N PHE A 398 5.06 11.75 21.43
CA PHE A 398 6.46 11.46 21.18
C PHE A 398 7.11 12.53 20.29
N ASP A 399 6.46 12.92 19.18
CA ASP A 399 6.98 13.95 18.28
C ASP A 399 7.12 15.32 18.99
N ARG A 400 6.19 15.70 19.88
CA ARG A 400 6.31 16.92 20.67
C ARG A 400 7.43 16.85 21.69
N TYR A 401 7.60 15.70 22.36
CA TYR A 401 8.72 15.48 23.27
C TYR A 401 10.07 15.59 22.52
N ALA A 402 10.19 14.90 21.39
CA ALA A 402 11.39 14.92 20.57
C ALA A 402 11.70 16.31 19.98
N SER A 403 10.67 17.07 19.59
CA SER A 403 10.86 18.41 19.00
C SER A 403 11.08 19.51 20.04
N GLY A 404 10.55 19.35 21.26
CA GLY A 404 10.63 20.34 22.34
C GLY A 404 11.88 20.19 23.22
N SER A 405 12.41 18.97 23.36
CA SER A 405 13.60 18.70 24.15
C SER A 405 14.85 18.93 23.30
N ARG A 406 15.55 20.05 23.54
CA ARG A 406 16.85 20.33 22.91
C ARG A 406 17.80 19.17 23.18
N GLY A 407 18.07 18.38 22.14
CA GLY A 407 19.02 17.28 22.17
C GLY A 407 18.44 15.89 21.94
N VAL A 408 17.12 15.70 21.97
CA VAL A 408 16.57 14.35 21.68
C VAL A 408 16.67 14.03 20.19
N ILE A 409 17.40 12.96 19.87
CA ILE A 409 17.56 12.44 18.51
C ILE A 409 16.51 11.34 18.30
N LYS A 410 15.72 11.44 17.23
CA LYS A 410 14.73 10.42 16.85
C LYS A 410 15.21 9.58 15.68
N CYS A 411 14.81 8.32 15.65
CA CYS A 411 15.01 7.48 14.48
C CYS A 411 14.31 8.09 13.26
N PRO A 412 14.97 8.23 12.08
CA PRO A 412 14.35 8.77 10.88
C PRO A 412 13.39 7.77 10.20
N ASN A 413 13.36 6.50 10.63
CA ASN A 413 12.36 5.55 10.20
C ASN A 413 11.01 5.90 10.86
N GLN A 414 10.03 6.33 10.06
CA GLN A 414 8.71 6.77 10.55
C GLN A 414 7.92 5.70 11.31
N ALA A 415 8.20 4.42 11.08
CA ALA A 415 7.57 3.32 11.81
C ALA A 415 8.27 2.98 13.14
N CYS A 416 9.37 3.68 13.47
CA CYS A 416 10.19 3.38 14.64
C CYS A 416 10.07 4.48 15.71
N MET A 417 9.62 4.09 16.91
CA MET A 417 9.47 4.99 18.06
C MET A 417 10.75 5.14 18.90
N TRP A 418 11.91 4.79 18.36
CA TRP A 418 13.17 4.92 19.10
C TRP A 418 13.64 6.37 19.13
N ALA A 419 13.91 6.87 20.33
CA ALA A 419 14.59 8.14 20.57
C ALA A 419 15.69 7.97 21.62
N PHE A 420 16.68 8.85 21.54
CA PHE A 420 17.85 8.84 22.41
C PHE A 420 18.28 10.28 22.72
N GLU A 421 18.66 10.53 23.97
CA GLU A 421 19.23 11.80 24.39
C GLU A 421 20.76 11.62 24.52
N PRO A 422 21.57 12.22 23.63
CA PRO A 422 23.01 12.16 23.69
C PRO A 422 23.55 13.03 24.82
N GLY A 423 24.70 12.64 25.39
CA GLY A 423 25.39 13.44 26.39
C GLY A 423 25.81 14.83 25.87
N ASN A 424 26.08 14.95 24.57
CA ASN A 424 26.35 16.22 23.90
C ASN A 424 25.52 16.32 22.60
N PRO A 425 24.50 17.19 22.54
CA PRO A 425 23.64 17.32 21.36
C PRO A 425 24.32 17.99 20.16
N ASN A 426 25.49 18.61 20.36
CA ASN A 426 26.27 19.25 19.30
C ASN A 426 27.42 18.36 18.79
N GLU A 427 27.44 17.08 19.15
CA GLU A 427 28.46 16.15 18.66
C GLU A 427 27.97 15.41 17.41
N HIS A 428 28.82 15.38 16.38
CA HIS A 428 28.52 14.72 15.12
C HIS A 428 29.00 13.27 15.20
N PHE A 429 28.06 12.35 15.33
CA PHE A 429 28.37 10.94 15.48
C PHE A 429 27.31 10.07 14.79
N ARG A 430 27.71 8.82 14.56
CA ARG A 430 26.84 7.81 13.98
C ARG A 430 25.87 7.28 15.04
N VAL A 431 24.59 7.35 14.74
CA VAL A 431 23.53 6.80 15.57
C VAL A 431 23.06 5.50 14.94
N THR A 432 23.11 4.41 15.70
CA THR A 432 22.49 3.12 15.32
C THR A 432 21.25 2.91 16.17
N CYS A 433 20.08 2.92 15.53
CA CYS A 433 18.81 2.70 16.21
C CYS A 433 18.75 1.29 16.82
N GLN A 434 18.50 1.19 18.12
CA GLN A 434 18.45 -0.12 18.82
C GLN A 434 17.19 -0.93 18.50
N MET A 435 16.16 -0.33 17.89
CA MET A 435 14.92 -1.03 17.53
C MET A 435 14.90 -1.56 16.10
N CYS A 436 15.35 -0.75 15.13
CA CYS A 436 15.27 -1.11 13.71
C CYS A 436 16.65 -1.20 13.03
N ALA A 437 17.75 -1.09 13.78
CA ALA A 437 19.13 -1.13 13.29
C ALA A 437 19.51 -0.07 12.25
N ASN A 438 18.62 0.90 11.97
CA ASN A 438 18.91 1.95 11.01
C ASN A 438 20.06 2.85 11.50
N GLU A 439 21.02 3.13 10.60
CA GLU A 439 22.18 3.98 10.88
C GLU A 439 22.00 5.37 10.26
N PHE A 440 22.17 6.41 11.06
CA PHE A 440 21.95 7.80 10.63
C PHE A 440 22.81 8.80 11.40
N CYS A 441 22.88 10.03 10.88
CA CYS A 441 23.63 11.13 11.46
C CYS A 441 22.84 11.80 12.58
N SER A 442 23.49 12.03 13.73
CA SER A 442 22.93 12.72 14.91
C SER A 442 22.43 14.14 14.62
N PHE A 443 22.99 14.81 13.61
CA PHE A 443 22.66 16.19 13.27
C PHE A 443 21.57 16.31 12.21
N CYS A 444 21.79 15.73 11.02
CA CYS A 444 20.89 15.93 9.88
C CYS A 444 19.78 14.85 9.77
N ASN A 445 19.83 13.81 10.61
CA ASN A 445 18.93 12.64 10.56
C ASN A 445 18.90 11.91 9.20
N GLN A 446 19.89 12.13 8.33
CA GLN A 446 20.08 11.38 7.09
C GLN A 446 21.03 10.18 7.32
N GLN A 447 21.20 9.33 6.31
CA GLN A 447 22.17 8.23 6.38
C GLN A 447 23.54 8.76 6.80
N TYR A 448 24.19 8.10 7.76
CA TYR A 448 25.44 8.59 8.31
C TYR A 448 26.50 8.77 7.22
N HIS A 449 27.34 9.80 7.37
CA HIS A 449 28.35 10.16 6.39
C HIS A 449 29.70 10.37 7.07
N TYR A 450 30.73 9.64 6.61
CA TYR A 450 32.01 9.52 7.32
C TYR A 450 33.01 10.62 6.98
N ARG A 451 33.06 11.06 5.72
CA ARG A 451 34.14 11.91 5.17
C ARG A 451 33.68 13.31 4.75
N THR A 452 32.54 13.74 5.26
CA THR A 452 31.90 14.99 4.85
C THR A 452 30.99 15.48 5.96
N VAL A 453 30.78 16.79 5.99
CA VAL A 453 29.87 17.45 6.93
C VAL A 453 28.45 17.46 6.39
N CYS A 454 27.46 17.66 7.26
CA CYS A 454 26.05 17.61 6.89
C CYS A 454 25.69 18.60 5.77
N GLU A 455 26.34 19.76 5.74
CA GLU A 455 26.10 20.85 4.80
C GLU A 455 26.53 20.51 3.36
N GLU A 456 27.52 19.64 3.20
CA GLU A 456 28.07 19.26 1.89
C GLU A 456 27.28 18.13 1.23
N ILE A 457 26.56 17.31 2.00
CA ILE A 457 25.83 16.15 1.50
C ILE A 457 24.89 16.48 0.33
N PRO A 458 24.05 17.54 0.37
CA PRO A 458 23.20 17.89 -0.75
C PRO A 458 23.99 18.16 -2.04
N VAL A 459 25.12 18.88 -1.94
CA VAL A 459 25.97 19.25 -3.08
C VAL A 459 26.63 18.02 -3.68
N ILE A 460 27.18 17.12 -2.84
CA ILE A 460 27.79 15.87 -3.30
C ILE A 460 26.73 14.97 -3.95
N THR A 461 25.54 14.90 -3.35
CA THR A 461 24.41 14.11 -3.85
C THR A 461 23.96 14.59 -5.23
N GLU A 462 23.78 15.91 -5.39
CA GLU A 462 23.42 16.51 -6.68
C GLU A 462 24.51 16.24 -7.73
N ARG A 463 25.78 16.45 -7.38
CA ARG A 463 26.92 16.19 -8.26
C ARG A 463 26.98 14.73 -8.70
N TRP A 464 26.76 13.79 -7.77
CA TRP A 464 26.72 12.36 -8.05
C TRP A 464 25.60 11.97 -9.00
N PHE A 465 24.38 12.50 -8.79
CA PHE A 465 23.27 12.24 -9.70
C PHE A 465 23.49 12.85 -11.07
N PHE A 466 24.06 14.06 -11.15
CA PHE A 466 24.42 14.68 -12.42
C PHE A 466 25.48 13.87 -13.18
N TRP A 467 26.47 13.35 -12.47
CA TRP A 467 27.41 12.39 -13.03
C TRP A 467 26.70 11.17 -13.61
N CYS A 468 25.87 10.50 -12.80
CA CYS A 468 25.17 9.29 -13.19
C CYS A 468 24.27 9.49 -14.43
N ASN A 469 23.57 10.62 -14.49
CA ASN A 469 22.51 10.86 -15.47
C ASN A 469 23.02 11.54 -16.75
N THR A 470 24.13 12.27 -16.70
CA THR A 470 24.54 13.15 -17.82
C THR A 470 26.01 13.03 -18.17
N GLU A 471 26.93 13.21 -17.22
CA GLU A 471 28.35 13.30 -17.56
C GLU A 471 29.02 11.95 -17.79
N ARG A 472 28.61 10.89 -17.09
CA ARG A 472 29.25 9.57 -17.14
C ARG A 472 29.44 9.09 -18.58
N GLY A 473 28.38 9.10 -19.37
CA GLY A 473 28.43 8.64 -20.77
C GLY A 473 29.38 9.47 -21.65
N ARG A 474 29.38 10.81 -21.46
CA ARG A 474 30.28 11.71 -22.21
C ARG A 474 31.74 11.49 -21.82
N TYR A 475 32.01 11.39 -20.52
CA TYR A 475 33.35 11.13 -20.01
C TYR A 475 33.89 9.80 -20.52
N LEU A 476 33.11 8.71 -20.41
CA LEU A 476 33.55 7.39 -20.89
C LEU A 476 33.80 7.36 -22.41
N ALA A 477 32.98 8.07 -23.21
CA ALA A 477 33.20 8.17 -24.65
C ALA A 477 34.48 8.95 -24.99
N GLU A 478 34.77 10.03 -24.28
CA GLU A 478 36.00 10.80 -24.48
C GLU A 478 37.23 10.03 -24.00
N ARG A 479 37.10 9.34 -22.87
CA ARG A 479 38.13 8.44 -22.32
C ARG A 479 38.50 7.34 -23.31
N ALA A 480 37.50 6.71 -23.95
CA ALA A 480 37.73 5.68 -24.96
C ALA A 480 38.54 6.21 -26.16
N LYS A 481 38.32 7.46 -26.58
CA LYS A 481 39.12 8.10 -27.64
C LYS A 481 40.56 8.38 -27.17
N GLN A 482 40.73 8.87 -25.95
CA GLN A 482 42.06 9.12 -25.38
C GLN A 482 42.87 7.83 -25.26
N ASP A 483 42.24 6.75 -24.79
CA ASP A 483 42.88 5.43 -24.69
C ASP A 483 43.26 4.88 -26.08
N ALA A 484 42.40 5.05 -27.09
CA ALA A 484 42.72 4.67 -28.47
C ALA A 484 43.90 5.47 -29.04
N ASN A 485 43.94 6.78 -28.80
CA ASN A 485 45.03 7.64 -29.22
C ASN A 485 46.35 7.27 -28.52
N TYR A 486 46.30 7.02 -27.21
CA TYR A 486 47.45 6.59 -26.42
C TYR A 486 47.98 5.23 -26.89
N ALA A 487 47.10 4.27 -27.21
CA ALA A 487 47.49 2.98 -27.75
C ALA A 487 48.25 3.12 -29.10
N VAL A 488 47.82 4.03 -29.97
CA VAL A 488 48.52 4.34 -31.23
C VAL A 488 49.89 4.96 -30.96
N GLN A 489 49.99 5.92 -30.03
CA GLN A 489 51.26 6.55 -29.65
C GLN A 489 52.24 5.53 -29.04
N LEU A 490 51.75 4.64 -28.18
CA LEU A 490 52.57 3.60 -27.56
C LEU A 490 53.10 2.60 -28.60
N ALA A 491 52.26 2.16 -29.54
CA ALA A 491 52.67 1.26 -30.62
C ALA A 491 53.75 1.89 -31.53
N GLU A 492 53.61 3.17 -31.86
CA GLU A 492 54.61 3.89 -32.65
C GLU A 492 55.92 4.08 -31.86
N TYR A 493 55.84 4.42 -30.57
CA TYR A 493 57.01 4.49 -29.69
C TYR A 493 57.74 3.14 -29.61
N GLU A 494 57.02 2.03 -29.40
CA GLU A 494 57.60 0.68 -29.34
C GLU A 494 58.26 0.28 -30.66
N LYS A 495 57.64 0.62 -31.79
CA LYS A 495 58.20 0.40 -33.13
C LYS A 495 59.50 1.18 -33.33
N GLN A 496 59.53 2.45 -32.94
CA GLN A 496 60.73 3.29 -33.02
C GLN A 496 61.83 2.77 -32.08
N HIS A 497 61.48 2.37 -30.86
CA HIS A 497 62.43 1.76 -29.93
C HIS A 497 62.98 0.43 -30.44
N ALA A 498 62.15 -0.43 -31.04
CA ALA A 498 62.59 -1.67 -31.64
C ALA A 498 63.55 -1.42 -32.81
N ALA A 499 63.25 -0.45 -33.68
CA ALA A 499 64.13 -0.06 -34.79
C ALA A 499 65.47 0.49 -34.29
N SER A 500 65.48 1.32 -33.25
CA SER A 500 66.72 1.84 -32.65
C SER A 500 67.54 0.73 -31.97
N ARG A 501 66.89 -0.23 -31.30
CA ARG A 501 67.56 -1.43 -30.77
C ARG A 501 68.22 -2.24 -31.88
N GLN A 502 67.49 -2.55 -32.96
CA GLN A 502 68.04 -3.29 -34.10
C GLN A 502 69.21 -2.56 -34.76
N ARG A 503 69.11 -1.24 -34.95
CA ARG A 503 70.20 -0.43 -35.51
C ARG A 503 71.44 -0.46 -34.63
N ASN A 504 71.27 -0.31 -33.31
CA ASN A 504 72.38 -0.37 -32.36
C ASN A 504 73.01 -1.76 -32.29
N GLU A 505 72.22 -2.82 -32.43
CA GLU A 505 72.73 -4.20 -32.48
C GLU A 505 73.51 -4.46 -33.78
N GLU A 506 73.00 -4.02 -34.93
CA GLU A 506 73.71 -4.10 -36.21
C GLU A 506 75.03 -3.31 -36.18
N LEU A 507 75.03 -2.11 -35.60
CA LEU A 507 76.26 -1.32 -35.38
C LEU A 507 77.26 -2.08 -34.50
N ARG A 508 76.79 -2.77 -33.45
CA ARG A 508 77.63 -3.61 -32.60
C ARG A 508 78.21 -4.79 -33.39
N ARG A 509 77.42 -5.50 -34.19
CA ARG A 509 77.89 -6.63 -35.02
C ARG A 509 78.96 -6.18 -36.01
N ARG A 510 78.72 -5.08 -36.75
CA ARG A 510 79.72 -4.53 -37.70
C ARG A 510 81.02 -4.14 -37.00
N TYR A 511 80.91 -3.59 -35.79
CA TYR A 511 82.08 -3.27 -34.99
C TYR A 511 82.84 -4.53 -34.54
N GLU A 512 82.13 -5.56 -34.07
CA GLU A 512 82.73 -6.85 -33.68
C GLU A 512 83.46 -7.50 -34.85
N THR A 513 82.84 -7.59 -36.02
CA THR A 513 83.49 -8.10 -37.25
C THR A 513 84.73 -7.28 -37.61
N SER A 514 84.65 -5.94 -37.52
CA SER A 514 85.81 -5.07 -37.80
C SER A 514 86.95 -5.32 -36.80
N VAL A 515 86.63 -5.56 -35.53
CA VAL A 515 87.62 -5.89 -34.48
C VAL A 515 88.26 -7.25 -34.73
N GLU A 516 87.48 -8.24 -35.15
CA GLU A 516 87.97 -9.57 -35.52
C GLU A 516 88.89 -9.51 -36.74
N ASP A 517 88.51 -8.77 -37.78
CA ASP A 517 89.34 -8.56 -38.98
C ASP A 517 90.68 -7.91 -38.64
N GLU A 518 90.69 -6.87 -37.78
CA GLU A 518 91.94 -6.24 -37.36
C GLU A 518 92.80 -7.15 -36.48
N LYS A 519 92.20 -7.99 -35.63
CA LYS A 519 92.92 -9.01 -34.86
C LYS A 519 93.54 -10.06 -35.78
N TYR A 520 92.78 -10.54 -36.77
CA TYR A 520 93.25 -11.48 -37.78
C TYR A 520 94.43 -10.91 -38.56
N LYS A 521 94.32 -9.66 -39.05
CA LYS A 521 95.43 -8.98 -39.73
C LYS A 521 96.66 -8.84 -38.84
N ALA A 522 96.48 -8.54 -37.55
CA ALA A 522 97.61 -8.42 -36.61
C ALA A 522 98.34 -9.76 -36.37
N GLN A 523 97.62 -10.88 -36.45
CA GLN A 523 98.18 -12.23 -36.27
C GLN A 523 98.80 -12.78 -37.57
N ASN A 524 98.14 -12.57 -38.71
CA ASN A 524 98.43 -13.26 -39.97
C ASN A 524 99.10 -12.38 -41.03
N CYS A 525 99.18 -11.06 -40.83
CA CYS A 525 99.76 -10.16 -41.82
C CYS A 525 101.06 -9.47 -41.35
N ARG A 526 101.92 -9.18 -42.32
CA ARG A 526 103.18 -8.43 -42.12
C ARG A 526 103.33 -7.35 -43.18
N TYR A 527 104.13 -6.33 -42.90
CA TYR A 527 104.47 -5.29 -43.86
C TYR A 527 105.61 -5.75 -44.77
N CYS A 528 105.43 -5.61 -46.09
CA CYS A 528 106.52 -5.80 -47.03
C CYS A 528 107.66 -4.81 -46.72
N PRO A 529 108.92 -5.27 -46.55
CA PRO A 529 110.03 -4.40 -46.16
C PRO A 529 110.42 -3.37 -47.23
N HIS A 530 109.91 -3.50 -48.47
CA HIS A 530 110.26 -2.62 -49.57
C HIS A 530 109.23 -1.54 -49.87
N CYS A 531 107.94 -1.80 -49.66
CA CYS A 531 106.86 -0.86 -49.99
C CYS A 531 105.87 -0.64 -48.83
N ASN A 532 106.08 -1.27 -47.67
CA ASN A 532 105.21 -1.22 -46.50
C ASN A 532 103.75 -1.63 -46.74
N ARG A 533 103.46 -2.33 -47.82
CA ARG A 533 102.14 -2.92 -48.05
C ARG A 533 101.89 -4.08 -47.09
N VAL A 534 100.67 -4.21 -46.59
CA VAL A 534 100.24 -5.36 -45.78
C VAL A 534 100.11 -6.58 -46.69
N VAL A 535 100.80 -7.65 -46.33
CA VAL A 535 100.79 -8.93 -47.04
C VAL A 535 100.35 -10.01 -46.07
N GLU A 536 99.43 -10.87 -46.52
CA GLU A 536 98.94 -12.05 -45.81
C GLU A 536 99.68 -13.30 -46.31
N ARG A 537 99.89 -14.28 -45.42
CA ARG A 537 100.49 -15.58 -45.78
C ARG A 537 99.39 -16.62 -45.96
N MET A 538 99.19 -17.07 -47.20
CA MET A 538 98.14 -18.03 -47.59
C MET A 538 98.60 -19.50 -47.52
N GLU A 539 99.49 -19.86 -46.58
CA GLU A 539 100.23 -21.13 -46.48
C GLU A 539 101.52 -21.21 -47.33
N GLY A 540 102.43 -22.13 -47.00
CA GLY A 540 103.68 -22.38 -47.75
C GLY A 540 104.98 -21.80 -47.17
N CYS A 541 106.01 -21.68 -48.00
CA CYS A 541 107.39 -21.30 -47.67
C CYS A 541 107.51 -19.85 -47.11
N ASP A 542 108.56 -19.55 -46.34
CA ASP A 542 108.84 -18.19 -45.84
C ASP A 542 109.32 -17.21 -46.93
N SER A 543 109.60 -17.70 -48.14
CA SER A 543 109.97 -16.87 -49.29
C SER A 543 108.72 -16.33 -49.99
N MET A 544 108.43 -15.05 -49.79
CA MET A 544 107.22 -14.39 -50.31
C MET A 544 107.57 -13.36 -51.39
N VAL A 545 106.68 -13.17 -52.37
CA VAL A 545 106.79 -12.10 -53.38
C VAL A 545 105.67 -11.09 -53.14
N CYS A 546 106.01 -9.81 -52.91
CA CYS A 546 104.98 -8.82 -52.62
C CYS A 546 104.06 -8.59 -53.84
N GLY A 547 102.78 -8.98 -53.72
CA GLY A 547 101.76 -8.84 -54.75
C GLY A 547 101.68 -10.01 -55.74
N ARG A 548 102.37 -11.12 -55.53
CA ARG A 548 102.22 -12.33 -56.37
C ARG A 548 102.34 -13.59 -55.54
N ASP A 549 101.58 -14.62 -55.90
CA ASP A 549 101.77 -15.96 -55.34
C ASP A 549 103.11 -16.52 -55.83
N TYR A 550 103.82 -17.23 -54.93
CA TYR A 550 105.11 -17.82 -55.25
C TYR A 550 105.03 -18.83 -56.42
N HIS A 551 103.87 -19.47 -56.60
CA HIS A 551 103.62 -20.45 -57.67
C HIS A 551 102.98 -19.87 -58.94
N GLY A 552 102.73 -18.54 -58.98
CA GLY A 552 102.09 -17.88 -60.11
C GLY A 552 100.59 -18.18 -60.23
N GLY A 553 99.80 -17.17 -60.59
CA GLY A 553 98.35 -17.29 -60.77
C GLY A 553 97.61 -16.05 -60.34
N ASN A 554 97.85 -15.57 -59.11
CA ASN A 554 97.28 -14.32 -58.61
C ASN A 554 98.33 -13.21 -58.64
N VAL A 555 98.07 -12.14 -59.39
CA VAL A 555 98.89 -10.91 -59.42
C VAL A 555 98.07 -9.79 -58.81
N GLN A 556 98.37 -9.47 -57.57
CA GLN A 556 97.83 -8.33 -56.85
C GLN A 556 98.76 -7.13 -56.99
N SER A 557 98.27 -5.95 -56.61
CA SER A 557 99.14 -4.79 -56.56
C SER A 557 100.23 -4.98 -55.48
N GLY A 558 101.49 -4.83 -55.84
CA GLY A 558 102.64 -5.01 -54.96
C GLY A 558 103.92 -4.64 -55.69
N CYS A 559 105.04 -4.51 -54.97
CA CYS A 559 106.29 -4.08 -55.59
C CYS A 559 107.01 -5.21 -56.34
N GLY A 560 106.50 -6.45 -56.28
CA GLY A 560 107.06 -7.61 -56.95
C GLY A 560 108.43 -8.07 -56.41
N LYS A 561 108.90 -7.53 -55.28
CA LYS A 561 110.18 -7.90 -54.67
C LYS A 561 110.01 -9.09 -53.72
N ASN A 562 111.02 -9.95 -53.70
CA ASN A 562 111.09 -11.11 -52.82
C ASN A 562 111.52 -10.69 -51.41
N PHE A 563 110.95 -11.30 -50.38
CA PHE A 563 111.37 -11.09 -49.00
C PHE A 563 111.09 -12.33 -48.14
N THR A 564 111.81 -12.46 -47.03
CA THR A 564 111.57 -13.52 -46.03
C THR A 564 110.51 -13.08 -45.03
N TRP A 565 109.46 -13.88 -44.86
CA TRP A 565 108.31 -13.60 -44.00
C TRP A 565 108.71 -13.30 -42.55
N GLU A 566 109.63 -14.08 -41.97
CA GLU A 566 110.04 -13.92 -40.57
C GLU A 566 110.69 -12.57 -40.27
N GLN A 567 111.45 -12.04 -41.24
CA GLN A 567 112.18 -10.76 -41.13
C GLN A 567 111.27 -9.55 -41.36
N ALA A 568 110.08 -9.73 -41.96
CA ALA A 568 109.14 -8.65 -42.19
C ALA A 568 108.50 -8.16 -40.88
N LYS A 569 108.31 -6.85 -40.74
CA LYS A 569 107.69 -6.24 -39.55
C LYS A 569 106.22 -6.68 -39.46
N ARG A 570 105.80 -7.19 -38.28
CA ARG A 570 104.39 -7.55 -38.03
C ARG A 570 103.46 -6.35 -38.20
N TYR A 571 102.27 -6.60 -38.74
CA TYR A 571 101.20 -5.61 -38.81
C TYR A 571 100.80 -5.15 -37.39
N LYS A 572 100.48 -3.86 -37.23
CA LYS A 572 99.91 -3.31 -35.99
C LYS A 572 98.49 -2.88 -36.28
N SER A 573 97.53 -3.39 -35.52
CA SER A 573 96.11 -3.07 -35.70
C SER A 573 95.87 -1.56 -35.60
N ALA A 574 95.03 -1.04 -36.49
CA ALA A 574 94.55 0.32 -36.36
C ALA A 574 93.58 0.41 -35.18
N ALA A 575 93.60 1.53 -34.44
CA ALA A 575 92.64 1.76 -33.37
C ALA A 575 91.24 1.94 -33.98
N ILE A 576 90.39 0.91 -33.90
CA ILE A 576 89.00 1.00 -34.33
C ILE A 576 88.24 1.83 -33.29
N ARG A 577 87.71 2.98 -33.71
CA ARG A 577 86.83 3.79 -32.86
C ARG A 577 85.55 2.99 -32.60
N ARG A 578 85.20 2.80 -31.33
CA ARG A 578 83.91 2.23 -30.94
C ARG A 578 82.80 3.15 -31.50
N PRO A 579 81.82 2.61 -32.25
CA PRO A 579 80.69 3.42 -32.68
C PRO A 579 79.94 3.93 -31.46
N GLU A 580 79.58 5.21 -31.49
CA GLU A 580 78.73 5.83 -30.49
C GLU A 580 77.33 5.24 -30.63
N GLN A 581 76.77 4.71 -29.53
CA GLN A 581 75.41 4.21 -29.56
C GLN A 581 74.47 5.39 -29.76
N LEU A 582 73.55 5.27 -30.72
CA LEU A 582 72.48 6.25 -30.86
C LEU A 582 71.56 6.06 -29.65
N ALA A 583 71.67 6.96 -28.68
CA ALA A 583 70.70 7.06 -27.60
C ALA A 583 69.35 7.42 -28.24
N ASN A 584 68.36 6.57 -28.05
CA ASN A 584 66.99 6.91 -28.41
C ASN A 584 66.47 7.81 -27.28
N GLU A 585 66.57 9.13 -27.46
CA GLU A 585 66.15 10.13 -26.46
C GLU A 585 64.64 10.39 -26.49
N LEU A 586 63.87 9.63 -27.26
CA LEU A 586 62.43 9.83 -27.32
C LEU A 586 61.81 9.48 -25.96
N PRO A 587 61.15 10.43 -25.28
CA PRO A 587 60.45 10.12 -24.05
C PRO A 587 59.31 9.16 -24.34
N ALA A 588 59.07 8.21 -23.43
CA ALA A 588 57.87 7.38 -23.49
C ALA A 588 56.62 8.29 -23.44
N PRO A 589 55.56 7.97 -24.22
CA PRO A 589 54.33 8.72 -24.13
C PRO A 589 53.80 8.66 -22.69
N GLU A 590 53.47 9.82 -22.11
CA GLU A 590 52.90 9.88 -20.77
C GLU A 590 51.50 9.28 -20.76
N SER A 591 51.20 8.45 -19.75
CA SER A 591 49.86 7.90 -19.61
C SER A 591 48.86 9.02 -19.34
N PRO A 592 47.75 9.11 -20.09
CA PRO A 592 46.74 10.14 -19.86
C PRO A 592 45.88 9.90 -18.60
N LEU A 593 46.20 8.88 -17.80
CA LEU A 593 45.51 8.61 -16.54
C LEU A 593 46.27 9.23 -15.38
N VAL A 594 45.55 10.08 -14.65
CA VAL A 594 45.96 10.50 -13.33
C VAL A 594 45.94 9.28 -12.41
N VAL A 595 47.01 9.08 -11.63
CA VAL A 595 47.12 7.98 -10.67
C VAL A 595 47.00 8.56 -9.26
N HIS A 596 46.09 8.02 -8.46
CA HIS A 596 45.99 8.34 -7.04
C HIS A 596 46.92 7.40 -6.26
N GLU A 597 48.13 7.87 -5.96
CA GLU A 597 49.14 7.07 -5.25
C GLU A 597 48.64 6.62 -3.87
N ASN A 598 48.98 5.39 -3.49
CA ASN A 598 48.63 4.77 -2.20
C ASN A 598 47.13 4.56 -1.94
N ILE A 599 46.28 4.69 -2.95
CA ILE A 599 44.84 4.45 -2.85
C ILE A 599 44.45 3.33 -3.80
N ASN A 600 44.00 2.22 -3.24
CA ASN A 600 43.56 1.06 -3.99
C ASN A 600 42.04 1.03 -4.10
N CYS A 601 41.54 0.60 -5.25
CA CYS A 601 40.12 0.38 -5.48
C CYS A 601 39.64 -0.84 -4.69
N ASP A 602 38.56 -0.76 -3.93
CA ASP A 602 37.99 -1.90 -3.21
C ASP A 602 37.37 -2.96 -4.13
N GLY A 603 37.10 -2.62 -5.40
CA GLY A 603 36.52 -3.53 -6.38
C GLY A 603 37.54 -4.37 -7.15
N CYS A 604 38.73 -3.84 -7.45
CA CYS A 604 39.77 -4.55 -8.20
C CYS A 604 41.12 -4.65 -7.48
N HIS A 605 41.26 -4.02 -6.31
CA HIS A 605 42.48 -3.97 -5.47
C HIS A 605 43.73 -3.36 -6.13
N GLU A 606 43.58 -2.75 -7.31
CA GLU A 606 44.63 -2.01 -8.00
C GLU A 606 44.62 -0.52 -7.59
N ALA A 607 45.75 0.17 -7.80
CA ALA A 607 45.84 1.61 -7.63
C ALA A 607 44.77 2.33 -8.48
N VAL A 608 44.08 3.30 -7.89
CA VAL A 608 43.02 4.04 -8.58
C VAL A 608 43.64 4.89 -9.70
N ARG A 609 43.15 4.68 -10.92
CA ARG A 609 43.54 5.43 -12.12
C ARG A 609 42.30 6.13 -12.68
N GLY A 610 42.45 7.38 -13.11
CA GLY A 610 41.33 8.22 -13.56
C GLY A 610 40.56 8.80 -12.38
N ILE A 611 39.23 8.88 -12.49
CA ILE A 611 38.39 9.43 -11.42
C ILE A 611 38.33 8.46 -10.24
N ARG A 612 38.55 9.00 -9.04
CA ARG A 612 38.32 8.30 -7.77
C ARG A 612 36.90 8.58 -7.25
N PHE A 613 36.22 7.52 -6.85
CA PHE A 613 34.86 7.55 -6.31
C PHE A 613 34.87 7.14 -4.85
N ASP A 614 34.72 8.12 -3.95
CA ASP A 614 34.70 7.91 -2.51
C ASP A 614 33.25 7.83 -2.02
N CYS A 615 32.84 6.69 -1.46
CA CYS A 615 31.50 6.59 -0.88
C CYS A 615 31.42 7.44 0.39
N VAL A 616 30.45 8.36 0.46
CA VAL A 616 30.31 9.21 1.65
C VAL A 616 29.71 8.47 2.84
N HIS A 617 28.97 7.38 2.60
CA HIS A 617 28.27 6.60 3.63
C HIS A 617 29.07 5.41 4.16
N CYS A 618 30.23 5.11 3.58
CA CYS A 618 31.10 4.03 4.04
C CYS A 618 32.40 4.58 4.64
N PRO A 619 32.99 3.93 5.66
CA PRO A 619 34.24 4.39 6.26
C PRO A 619 35.40 4.45 5.26
N SER A 620 35.51 3.42 4.42
CA SER A 620 36.68 3.19 3.57
C SER A 620 36.39 2.85 2.12
N LEU A 621 35.13 2.91 1.66
CA LEU A 621 34.79 2.40 0.33
C LEU A 621 35.18 3.37 -0.79
N ILE A 622 36.10 2.93 -1.64
CA ILE A 622 36.67 3.68 -2.74
C ILE A 622 36.64 2.82 -4.02
N TYR A 623 36.14 3.38 -5.11
CA TYR A 623 36.17 2.74 -6.42
C TYR A 623 36.93 3.56 -7.46
N CYS A 624 37.56 2.86 -8.42
CA CYS A 624 38.08 3.47 -9.63
C CYS A 624 36.99 3.56 -10.71
N GLU A 625 37.24 4.35 -11.75
CA GLU A 625 36.30 4.53 -12.87
C GLU A 625 35.86 3.23 -13.57
N LYS A 626 36.69 2.19 -13.56
CA LYS A 626 36.35 0.88 -14.15
C LYS A 626 35.41 0.06 -13.26
N CYS A 627 35.54 0.19 -11.95
CA CYS A 627 34.78 -0.57 -10.98
C CYS A 627 33.49 0.13 -10.57
N GLU A 628 33.44 1.46 -10.66
CA GLU A 628 32.32 2.30 -10.20
C GLU A 628 30.98 1.69 -10.57
N GLN A 629 30.64 1.54 -11.86
CA GLN A 629 29.30 1.12 -12.27
C GLN A 629 28.89 -0.26 -11.74
N ARG A 630 29.81 -1.24 -11.82
CA ARG A 630 29.54 -2.61 -11.40
C ARG A 630 29.41 -2.71 -9.88
N CYS A 631 30.33 -2.06 -9.18
CA CYS A 631 30.42 -2.16 -7.73
C CYS A 631 29.38 -1.27 -7.04
N THR A 632 28.99 -0.12 -7.61
CA THR A 632 27.90 0.71 -7.09
C THR A 632 26.56 -0.03 -7.10
N LEU A 633 26.29 -0.82 -8.14
CA LEU A 633 25.06 -1.61 -8.24
C LEU A 633 25.05 -2.74 -7.22
N ALA A 634 26.11 -3.54 -7.18
CA ALA A 634 26.24 -4.65 -6.22
C ALA A 634 26.15 -4.17 -4.76
N HIS A 635 26.82 -3.06 -4.45
CA HIS A 635 26.81 -2.49 -3.12
C HIS A 635 25.45 -1.86 -2.76
N SER A 636 24.73 -1.28 -3.73
CA SER A 636 23.39 -0.76 -3.50
C SER A 636 22.38 -1.87 -3.17
N ASP A 637 22.53 -3.07 -3.74
CA ASP A 637 21.65 -4.20 -3.49
C ASP A 637 21.85 -4.81 -2.09
N GLU A 638 23.09 -4.89 -1.62
CA GLU A 638 23.40 -5.31 -0.25
C GLU A 638 22.78 -4.36 0.78
N ASN A 639 22.87 -3.05 0.53
CA ASN A 639 22.31 -2.02 1.40
C ASN A 639 20.79 -1.93 1.32
N ARG A 640 20.17 -2.18 0.15
CA ARG A 640 18.71 -2.26 0.03
C ARG A 640 18.16 -3.40 0.89
N ARG A 641 18.86 -4.54 0.99
CA ARG A 641 18.47 -5.64 1.91
C ARG A 641 18.56 -5.23 3.38
N GLN A 642 19.44 -4.29 3.71
CA GLN A 642 19.58 -3.70 5.05
C GLN A 642 18.68 -2.48 5.26
N GLY A 643 17.79 -2.15 4.32
CA GLY A 643 16.89 -0.99 4.41
C GLY A 643 17.57 0.37 4.27
N GLN A 644 18.84 0.40 3.84
CA GLN A 644 19.59 1.64 3.66
C GLN A 644 19.31 2.27 2.28
N ARG A 645 19.48 3.60 2.20
CA ARG A 645 19.25 4.38 0.97
C ARG A 645 20.40 4.20 -0.03
N GLN A 646 20.22 4.70 -1.25
CA GLN A 646 21.24 4.64 -2.31
C GLN A 646 22.53 5.33 -1.85
N HIS A 647 23.67 4.72 -2.16
CA HIS A 647 24.97 5.28 -1.82
C HIS A 647 25.34 6.43 -2.75
N VAL A 648 25.84 7.50 -2.15
CA VAL A 648 26.35 8.69 -2.83
C VAL A 648 27.88 8.63 -2.84
N PHE A 649 28.48 9.00 -3.97
CA PHE A 649 29.92 9.02 -4.13
C PHE A 649 30.41 10.45 -4.40
N ARG A 650 31.46 10.85 -3.70
CA ARG A 650 32.25 12.05 -4.01
C ARG A 650 33.19 11.69 -5.16
N LEU A 651 33.18 12.51 -6.21
CA LEU A 651 34.08 12.37 -7.36
C LEU A 651 35.32 13.22 -7.13
N ILE A 652 36.48 12.61 -7.31
CA ILE A 652 37.78 13.27 -7.15
C ILE A 652 38.56 13.00 -8.42
N MET A 653 38.77 14.05 -9.21
CA MET A 653 39.35 13.95 -10.55
C MET A 653 40.87 14.06 -10.52
N THR A 654 41.42 14.73 -9.50
CA THR A 654 42.87 14.92 -9.36
C THR A 654 43.34 14.68 -7.92
N PRO A 655 44.57 14.20 -7.69
CA PRO A 655 45.16 14.05 -6.36
C PRO A 655 45.24 15.36 -5.57
N PHE A 656 45.27 16.51 -6.24
CA PHE A 656 45.33 17.81 -5.56
C PHE A 656 44.01 18.18 -4.88
N GLU A 657 42.88 17.68 -5.38
CA GLU A 657 41.58 17.89 -4.75
C GLU A 657 41.51 17.20 -3.38
N ASP A 658 42.30 16.15 -3.12
CA ASP A 658 42.38 15.50 -1.81
C ASP A 658 43.05 16.37 -0.75
N ALA A 659 44.12 17.07 -1.13
CA ALA A 659 44.95 17.84 -0.22
C ALA A 659 44.23 19.10 0.33
N ALA A 660 43.13 19.51 -0.29
CA ALA A 660 42.36 20.68 0.15
C ALA A 660 41.40 20.40 1.32
N TYR A 661 41.15 19.12 1.65
CA TYR A 661 40.13 18.71 2.63
C TYR A 661 40.69 18.10 3.93
N PHE A 662 41.97 17.73 3.95
CA PHE A 662 42.70 17.36 5.17
C PHE A 662 43.42 18.59 5.72
#